data_AF-A0A7C3AG37-F1
#
_entry.id   AF-A0A7C3AG37-F1
#
_cell.length_a   1.000
_cell.length_b   1.000
_cell.length_c   1.000
_cell.angle_alpha   90.00
_cell.angle_beta   90.00
_cell.angle_gamma   90.00
#
_symmetry.space_group_name_H-M   'P 1'
#
loop_
_entity.id
_entity.type
_entity.pdbx_description
1 polymer ?
#
loop_
_entity_poly.entity_id
_entity_poly.type
_entity_poly.pdbx_seq_one_letter_code
_entity_poly.pdbx_strand_id
1 'polypeptide(L)'
;MSRRRPHLVFCILYLMFRRAYCVGVAAFAEGKGRAKSALRSAKGCHPTDSSFVFQPASHKPLATSRISSVVLLCSCALMLLCPCLRPAAAAFRAARGPQIGYAYPAGGRQASTFEMRLAGRYLDGVSGLVLSGGGAVAEVVEHIKPLSGRDIQLLRDRLKELQTQTAPPKQPRQAADNDTNAAAPIDRDAVQKEIAEIRRKLDNPKNRNRENPQLSEDVVLQVTLAPDAEPGRRELRLKTAGGLSNPVVFYVDRLPEYAEKESPDPEPIASLPVVVNGRIMPGDVDRFTLTLQEGRKVVMAVAARDLIPYLADAVPGWFQATLALYDANGVEVAYADDFRFDPDPVLCFDVPADGLYTLEIKDAVYRGREDFVYRITIGELPFITDIFPLGGPAGTETTVQLAGWNLPRKQLTVSADEPCILPISLPKAGLVSNRAAFAVDTLPEYTETNDGRWTNGAPLVPRPSSIVPLASLPVIINGRIDPPGDSDVFCFEGRAGQEIVAEVTARRLNSPLDSLLKLSDAAGQTLAVNNDYEDKAAGLATHHADSYLSLALPADGTYHLHIGDAQHQGGPAYAYRLRISEPRPDFELRIVPASVNVRAGASATLGIHALRKDGFAGDIRLSLTDAPQGFVLSPTRIPGNQEMVKLTLRAPAGRPVESLTLRVEGRADIQGRTITRTAVPAEDMMQAFFYRHLVPAQELQVAVLPRPAAANPARRPNAPANPRTTPATPPKSAQPQQPSAGPNRE
;
A
#
# COMPACT_ATOMS: atom_id res chain seq x y z
N MET A 1 -32.27 13.58 -23.81
CA MET A 1 -32.56 12.87 -25.08
C MET A 1 -31.24 12.44 -25.71
N SER A 2 -31.10 11.14 -26.00
CA SER A 2 -30.14 10.44 -26.88
C SER A 2 -28.62 10.53 -26.60
N ARG A 3 -28.03 9.66 -25.76
CA ARG A 3 -27.36 8.36 -26.11
C ARG A 3 -26.38 8.40 -27.30
N ARG A 4 -25.07 8.27 -27.03
CA ARG A 4 -24.26 7.02 -27.15
C ARG A 4 -22.75 7.30 -26.96
N ARG A 5 -22.10 6.52 -26.09
CA ARG A 5 -20.65 6.24 -26.06
C ARG A 5 -20.21 5.55 -27.35
N PRO A 6 -18.89 5.54 -27.65
CA PRO A 6 -18.17 4.26 -27.53
C PRO A 6 -16.75 4.31 -26.91
N HIS A 7 -16.45 3.25 -26.12
CA HIS A 7 -15.24 2.41 -26.18
C HIS A 7 -13.89 2.93 -25.62
N LEU A 8 -13.41 2.52 -24.44
CA LEU A 8 -13.11 1.16 -23.92
C LEU A 8 -12.29 0.23 -24.87
N VAL A 9 -12.22 0.51 -26.19
CA VAL A 9 -11.47 -0.30 -27.18
C VAL A 9 -10.02 0.20 -27.33
N PHE A 10 -9.76 1.48 -27.06
CA PHE A 10 -8.41 2.05 -27.14
C PHE A 10 -7.48 1.58 -25.99
N CYS A 11 -8.05 1.36 -24.80
CA CYS A 11 -7.28 0.92 -23.64
C CYS A 11 -6.86 -0.57 -23.70
N ILE A 12 -7.58 -1.44 -24.41
CA ILE A 12 -7.25 -2.89 -24.43
C ILE A 12 -6.39 -3.28 -25.64
N LEU A 13 -6.54 -2.63 -26.81
CA LEU A 13 -5.73 -2.95 -28.00
C LEU A 13 -4.31 -2.33 -27.97
N TYR A 14 -4.12 -1.13 -27.40
CA TYR A 14 -2.81 -0.48 -27.31
C TYR A 14 -1.86 -1.22 -26.35
N LEU A 15 -2.43 -1.83 -25.31
CA LEU A 15 -1.73 -2.68 -24.33
C LEU A 15 -1.33 -4.07 -24.89
N MET A 16 -1.96 -4.56 -25.97
CA MET A 16 -1.62 -5.84 -26.60
C MET A 16 -0.61 -5.74 -27.77
N PHE A 17 -0.59 -4.66 -28.56
CA PHE A 17 0.27 -4.59 -29.75
C PHE A 17 1.73 -4.18 -29.47
N ARG A 18 2.02 -3.37 -28.45
CA ARG A 18 3.41 -2.97 -28.13
C ARG A 18 4.23 -4.06 -27.42
N ARG A 19 3.55 -5.07 -26.84
CA ARG A 19 4.20 -6.18 -26.11
C ARG A 19 4.74 -7.29 -27.01
N ALA A 20 4.27 -7.40 -28.25
CA ALA A 20 4.70 -8.47 -29.16
C ALA A 20 5.96 -8.11 -29.99
N TYR A 21 6.30 -6.83 -30.16
CA TYR A 21 7.38 -6.42 -31.08
C TYR A 21 8.73 -6.09 -30.41
N CYS A 22 8.77 -5.66 -29.14
CA CYS A 22 10.04 -5.24 -28.52
C CYS A 22 10.72 -6.29 -27.63
N VAL A 23 10.01 -7.33 -27.17
CA VAL A 23 10.62 -8.38 -26.32
C VAL A 23 11.14 -9.56 -27.16
N GLY A 24 10.64 -9.72 -28.39
CA GLY A 24 11.00 -10.83 -29.28
C GLY A 24 12.23 -10.61 -30.17
N VAL A 25 12.79 -9.40 -30.22
CA VAL A 25 13.93 -9.08 -31.09
C VAL A 25 15.10 -8.56 -30.25
N ALA A 26 16.08 -9.44 -30.09
CA ALA A 26 17.49 -9.11 -29.90
C ALA A 26 18.00 -8.76 -28.49
N ALA A 27 17.64 -9.60 -27.50
CA ALA A 27 18.60 -10.11 -26.52
C ALA A 27 19.66 -11.05 -27.17
N PHE A 28 20.10 -10.72 -28.40
CA PHE A 28 20.90 -11.57 -29.28
C PHE A 28 21.88 -10.73 -30.11
N ALA A 29 22.56 -9.75 -29.51
CA ALA A 29 23.75 -9.11 -30.10
C ALA A 29 24.52 -8.21 -29.11
N GLU A 30 25.15 -8.78 -28.08
CA GLU A 30 26.35 -8.17 -27.49
C GLU A 30 27.55 -9.08 -27.72
N GLY A 31 28.45 -8.65 -28.61
CA GLY A 31 29.69 -9.35 -28.89
C GLY A 31 30.43 -8.86 -30.14
N LYS A 32 31.39 -7.94 -29.93
CA LYS A 32 32.57 -7.61 -30.77
C LYS A 32 32.39 -6.64 -31.95
N GLY A 33 32.84 -5.39 -31.71
CA GLY A 33 34.04 -4.79 -32.30
C GLY A 33 34.24 -4.65 -33.83
N ARG A 34 34.52 -3.39 -34.23
CA ARG A 34 35.30 -2.86 -35.39
C ARG A 34 34.60 -2.53 -36.73
N ALA A 35 34.74 -1.23 -37.06
CA ALA A 35 35.18 -0.63 -38.33
C ALA A 35 34.16 -0.16 -39.41
N LYS A 36 34.21 1.17 -39.63
CA LYS A 36 34.28 1.94 -40.89
C LYS A 36 33.09 2.01 -41.88
N SER A 37 32.60 3.24 -42.00
CA SER A 37 32.45 4.10 -43.21
C SER A 37 31.36 3.85 -44.27
N ALA A 38 30.80 5.00 -44.70
CA ALA A 38 30.19 5.32 -46.02
C ALA A 38 28.76 4.80 -46.26
N LEU A 39 27.84 5.48 -46.95
CA LEU A 39 27.63 6.85 -47.44
C LEU A 39 26.19 6.83 -48.05
N ARG A 40 25.48 7.96 -48.01
CA ARG A 40 24.49 8.45 -49.02
C ARG A 40 23.11 7.78 -49.24
N SER A 41 22.11 8.64 -49.08
CA SER A 41 21.09 9.07 -50.08
C SER A 41 19.91 8.16 -50.45
N ALA A 42 18.70 8.61 -50.08
CA ALA A 42 17.52 8.88 -50.94
C ALA A 42 16.22 8.67 -50.12
N LYS A 43 15.50 9.72 -49.71
CA LYS A 43 14.34 10.34 -50.39
C LYS A 43 13.18 9.38 -50.72
N GLY A 44 12.08 9.55 -49.96
CA GLY A 44 10.70 9.69 -50.47
C GLY A 44 9.90 8.41 -50.77
N CYS A 45 8.88 8.14 -49.96
CA CYS A 45 7.45 8.09 -50.36
C CYS A 45 6.60 7.35 -49.30
N HIS A 46 5.44 7.93 -49.03
CA HIS A 46 4.38 7.46 -48.13
C HIS A 46 3.41 6.49 -48.86
N PRO A 47 2.43 5.87 -48.15
CA PRO A 47 2.13 4.44 -48.24
C PRO A 47 0.84 4.12 -49.00
N THR A 48 0.69 2.88 -49.48
CA THR A 48 -0.63 2.29 -49.71
C THR A 48 -0.62 0.76 -49.55
N ASP A 49 -1.64 0.30 -48.85
CA ASP A 49 -2.37 -0.97 -48.90
C ASP A 49 -1.67 -2.31 -48.66
N SER A 50 -1.97 -2.82 -47.47
CA SER A 50 -1.88 -4.19 -46.99
C SER A 50 -2.87 -5.13 -47.69
N SER A 51 -2.36 -6.16 -48.35
CA SER A 51 -3.03 -7.45 -48.46
C SER A 51 -2.02 -8.53 -48.85
N PHE A 52 -1.56 -9.35 -47.89
CA PHE A 52 -0.90 -10.61 -48.25
C PHE A 52 -1.19 -11.72 -47.24
N VAL A 53 -1.67 -12.82 -47.81
CA VAL A 53 -2.10 -14.09 -47.23
C VAL A 53 -0.88 -14.95 -46.88
N PHE A 54 -0.93 -15.66 -45.74
CA PHE A 54 0.09 -16.60 -45.29
C PHE A 54 -0.08 -17.99 -45.95
N GLN A 55 1.01 -18.56 -46.47
CA GLN A 55 1.18 -20.00 -46.71
C GLN A 55 2.53 -20.46 -46.11
N PRO A 56 2.62 -21.63 -45.46
CA PRO A 56 3.86 -22.11 -44.84
C PRO A 56 4.59 -23.13 -45.73
N ALA A 57 5.93 -23.10 -45.73
CA ALA A 57 6.76 -24.13 -46.37
C ALA A 57 7.95 -24.56 -45.48
N SER A 58 7.83 -25.79 -44.99
CA SER A 58 8.81 -26.90 -44.93
C SER A 58 10.27 -26.72 -44.48
N HIS A 59 10.62 -27.61 -43.54
CA HIS A 59 11.95 -28.01 -43.05
C HIS A 59 12.89 -28.61 -44.10
N LYS A 60 14.22 -28.38 -43.92
CA LYS A 60 15.29 -29.38 -44.14
C LYS A 60 16.44 -29.22 -43.11
N PRO A 61 17.08 -30.33 -42.64
CA PRO A 61 18.13 -30.31 -41.62
C PRO A 61 19.55 -30.47 -42.21
N LEU A 62 20.59 -30.06 -41.48
CA LEU A 62 21.99 -30.35 -41.80
C LEU A 62 22.84 -30.63 -40.55
N ALA A 63 23.24 -31.91 -40.47
CA ALA A 63 24.53 -32.52 -40.07
C ALA A 63 25.37 -32.03 -38.86
N THR A 64 25.72 -33.04 -38.06
CA THR A 64 26.64 -33.13 -36.93
C THR A 64 28.12 -33.23 -37.34
N SER A 65 29.05 -32.65 -36.58
CA SER A 65 30.16 -33.37 -35.89
C SER A 65 31.17 -32.43 -35.20
N ARG A 66 31.80 -32.96 -34.13
CA ARG A 66 33.02 -32.50 -33.43
C ARG A 66 32.93 -31.43 -32.35
N ILE A 67 32.41 -31.78 -31.16
CA ILE A 67 32.96 -31.29 -29.87
C ILE A 67 32.76 -32.40 -28.81
N SER A 68 33.66 -33.37 -28.75
CA SER A 68 33.67 -34.37 -27.66
C SER A 68 35.11 -34.59 -27.21
N SER A 69 35.58 -33.75 -26.30
CA SER A 69 36.84 -33.90 -25.53
C SER A 69 37.00 -32.86 -24.40
N VAL A 70 36.24 -31.74 -24.41
CA VAL A 70 36.36 -30.68 -23.39
C VAL A 70 35.38 -30.83 -22.21
N VAL A 71 34.33 -31.65 -22.36
CA VAL A 71 33.27 -31.80 -21.34
C VAL A 71 33.68 -32.72 -20.17
N LEU A 72 34.66 -33.61 -20.36
CA LEU A 72 34.98 -34.64 -19.36
C LEU A 72 35.94 -34.16 -18.24
N LEU A 73 36.65 -33.04 -18.42
CA LEU A 73 37.55 -32.46 -17.41
C LEU A 73 36.87 -31.46 -16.47
N CYS A 74 35.71 -30.91 -16.82
CA CYS A 74 34.95 -30.01 -15.94
C CYS A 74 34.06 -30.76 -14.92
N SER A 75 33.79 -32.05 -15.09
CA SER A 75 32.87 -32.80 -14.22
C SER A 75 33.50 -33.28 -12.90
N CYS A 76 34.83 -33.34 -12.79
CA CYS A 76 35.50 -33.77 -11.55
C CYS A 76 35.80 -32.63 -10.55
N ALA A 77 35.89 -31.37 -11.00
CA ALA A 77 36.13 -30.22 -10.11
C ALA A 77 34.86 -29.74 -9.38
N LEU A 78 33.67 -30.07 -9.87
CA LEU A 78 32.40 -29.63 -9.29
C LEU A 78 31.91 -30.52 -8.13
N MET A 79 32.48 -31.72 -7.94
CA MET A 79 32.07 -32.65 -6.88
C MET A 79 32.79 -32.42 -5.53
N LEU A 80 33.87 -31.63 -5.50
CA LEU A 80 34.68 -31.40 -4.29
C LEU A 80 34.35 -30.08 -3.55
N LEU A 81 33.42 -29.26 -4.06
CA LEU A 81 32.96 -28.01 -3.42
C LEU A 81 31.57 -28.13 -2.76
N CYS A 82 30.98 -29.33 -2.76
CA CYS A 82 29.58 -29.55 -2.37
C CYS A 82 29.27 -29.72 -0.86
N PRO A 83 30.21 -29.76 0.11
CA PRO A 83 29.82 -29.74 1.54
C PRO A 83 29.62 -28.34 2.12
N CYS A 84 30.15 -27.28 1.51
CA CYS A 84 30.17 -25.93 2.12
C CYS A 84 28.94 -25.06 1.79
N LEU A 85 28.04 -25.51 0.92
CA LEU A 85 26.82 -24.79 0.52
C LEU A 85 25.57 -25.13 1.35
N ARG A 86 25.65 -26.08 2.29
CA ARG A 86 24.50 -26.49 3.10
C ARG A 86 24.07 -25.53 4.22
N PRO A 87 24.94 -24.72 4.87
CA PRO A 87 24.45 -23.72 5.82
C PRO A 87 23.90 -22.46 5.12
N ALA A 88 24.31 -22.18 3.87
CA ALA A 88 23.82 -21.02 3.11
C ALA A 88 22.36 -21.19 2.66
N ALA A 89 21.94 -22.40 2.28
CA ALA A 89 20.56 -22.68 1.90
C ALA A 89 19.59 -22.67 3.10
N ALA A 90 20.07 -22.98 4.32
CA ALA A 90 19.29 -22.86 5.54
C ALA A 90 19.16 -21.40 6.00
N ALA A 91 20.19 -20.57 5.78
CA ALA A 91 20.12 -19.13 5.98
C ALA A 91 19.21 -18.43 4.95
N PHE A 92 19.16 -18.92 3.70
CA PHE A 92 18.23 -18.41 2.69
C PHE A 92 16.77 -18.86 2.89
N ARG A 93 16.54 -19.99 3.56
CA ARG A 93 15.20 -20.40 4.02
C ARG A 93 14.74 -19.69 5.29
N ALA A 94 15.66 -19.09 6.04
CA ALA A 94 15.40 -18.42 7.31
C ALA A 94 15.43 -16.89 7.17
N ALA A 95 14.44 -16.30 6.48
CA ALA A 95 13.87 -14.97 6.76
C ALA A 95 12.95 -14.50 5.61
N ARG A 96 11.77 -15.10 5.45
CA ARG A 96 10.62 -14.31 4.96
C ARG A 96 9.73 -14.11 6.17
N GLY A 97 9.67 -12.87 6.65
CA GLY A 97 8.82 -12.52 7.78
C GLY A 97 7.33 -12.71 7.43
N PRO A 98 6.45 -12.75 8.44
CA PRO A 98 5.00 -12.71 8.21
C PRO A 98 4.64 -11.51 7.32
N GLN A 99 3.70 -11.70 6.41
CA GLN A 99 3.18 -10.64 5.57
C GLN A 99 1.66 -10.72 5.49
N ILE A 100 1.01 -9.57 5.56
CA ILE A 100 -0.43 -9.40 5.41
C ILE A 100 -0.71 -8.53 4.20
N GLY A 101 -1.69 -8.91 3.39
CA GLY A 101 -2.11 -8.14 2.21
C GLY A 101 -3.32 -7.25 2.50
N TYR A 102 -4.25 -7.70 3.34
CA TYR A 102 -5.41 -6.91 3.74
C TYR A 102 -5.97 -7.33 5.10
N ALA A 103 -6.86 -6.50 5.64
CA ALA A 103 -7.71 -6.77 6.79
C ALA A 103 -9.17 -6.45 6.43
N TYR A 104 -10.12 -7.27 6.87
CA TYR A 104 -11.56 -7.09 6.63
C TYR A 104 -12.39 -7.48 7.87
N PRO A 105 -13.24 -6.60 8.41
CA PRO A 105 -13.33 -5.18 8.07
C PRO A 105 -12.01 -4.46 8.32
N ALA A 106 -11.68 -3.45 7.51
CA ALA A 106 -10.43 -2.69 7.61
C ALA A 106 -10.48 -1.58 8.67
N GLY A 107 -11.27 -1.79 9.73
CA GLY A 107 -11.48 -0.84 10.81
C GLY A 107 -12.66 -1.22 11.68
N GLY A 108 -12.92 -0.42 12.70
CA GLY A 108 -14.07 -0.61 13.58
C GLY A 108 -14.30 0.55 14.53
N ARG A 109 -15.46 0.53 15.19
CA ARG A 109 -15.86 1.56 16.16
C ARG A 109 -15.14 1.38 17.51
N GLN A 110 -14.76 2.49 18.16
CA GLN A 110 -14.34 2.46 19.57
C GLN A 110 -15.35 1.73 20.46
N ALA A 111 -14.86 1.11 21.54
CA ALA A 111 -15.68 0.36 22.50
C ALA A 111 -16.52 -0.77 21.84
N SER A 112 -15.99 -1.41 20.81
CA SER A 112 -16.65 -2.52 20.12
C SER A 112 -15.76 -3.75 20.03
N THR A 113 -16.41 -4.90 19.87
CA THR A 113 -15.76 -6.19 19.65
C THR A 113 -16.36 -6.82 18.40
N PHE A 114 -15.53 -7.24 17.47
CA PHE A 114 -15.97 -7.80 16.18
C PHE A 114 -14.96 -8.80 15.63
N GLU A 115 -15.40 -9.62 14.68
CA GLU A 115 -14.53 -10.55 13.96
C GLU A 115 -13.84 -9.82 12.80
N MET A 116 -12.54 -10.02 12.66
CA MET A 116 -11.74 -9.50 11.54
C MET A 116 -10.91 -10.62 10.92
N ARG A 117 -10.99 -10.72 9.60
CA ARG A 117 -10.16 -11.60 8.78
C ARG A 117 -8.98 -10.83 8.21
N LEU A 118 -7.79 -11.42 8.30
CA LEU A 118 -6.59 -10.96 7.65
C LEU A 118 -6.05 -12.04 6.74
N ALA A 119 -5.77 -11.71 5.48
CA ALA A 119 -5.15 -12.64 4.55
C ALA A 119 -3.70 -12.25 4.28
N GLY A 120 -2.85 -13.27 4.11
CA GLY A 120 -1.42 -13.08 3.99
C GLY A 120 -0.65 -14.36 3.74
N ARG A 121 0.62 -14.35 4.15
CA ARG A 121 1.52 -15.51 4.07
C ARG A 121 2.52 -15.51 5.22
N TYR A 122 2.97 -16.72 5.58
CA TYR A 122 3.90 -16.93 6.69
C TYR A 122 3.31 -16.47 8.04
N LEU A 123 2.02 -16.73 8.25
CA LEU A 123 1.30 -16.27 9.44
C LEU A 123 1.35 -17.28 10.60
N ASP A 124 2.27 -18.25 10.54
CA ASP A 124 2.42 -19.29 11.56
C ASP A 124 2.59 -18.72 12.98
N GLY A 125 1.76 -19.19 13.90
CA GLY A 125 1.85 -18.84 15.31
C GLY A 125 1.42 -17.42 15.61
N VAL A 126 0.40 -16.90 14.92
CA VAL A 126 -0.25 -15.63 15.32
C VAL A 126 -0.64 -15.71 16.79
N SER A 127 -0.29 -14.67 17.55
CA SER A 127 -0.58 -14.56 18.98
C SER A 127 -1.27 -13.25 19.35
N GLY A 128 -1.49 -12.35 18.39
CA GLY A 128 -2.15 -11.06 18.61
C GLY A 128 -1.83 -10.06 17.50
N LEU A 129 -2.14 -8.78 17.77
CA LEU A 129 -1.86 -7.67 16.87
C LEU A 129 -1.12 -6.53 17.59
N VAL A 130 -0.55 -5.62 16.81
CA VAL A 130 -0.08 -4.30 17.23
C VAL A 130 -0.84 -3.28 16.39
N LEU A 131 -1.43 -2.29 17.05
CA LEU A 131 -2.05 -1.13 16.42
C LEU A 131 -1.26 0.12 16.80
N SER A 132 -0.85 0.93 15.82
CA SER A 132 -0.25 2.25 16.09
C SER A 132 -1.20 3.08 16.96
N GLY A 133 -0.71 3.78 17.98
CA GLY A 133 -1.57 4.50 18.94
C GLY A 133 -2.23 3.62 20.01
N GLY A 134 -2.10 2.29 19.92
CA GLY A 134 -2.58 1.34 20.93
C GLY A 134 -4.11 1.19 20.95
N GLY A 135 -4.64 0.75 22.10
CA GLY A 135 -6.10 0.64 22.31
C GLY A 135 -6.79 -0.53 21.59
N ALA A 136 -6.05 -1.52 21.09
CA ALA A 136 -6.63 -2.71 20.47
C ALA A 136 -6.03 -3.99 21.05
N VAL A 137 -6.90 -4.96 21.34
CA VAL A 137 -6.52 -6.33 21.71
C VAL A 137 -7.22 -7.30 20.78
N ALA A 138 -6.63 -8.48 20.58
CA ALA A 138 -7.20 -9.48 19.70
C ALA A 138 -6.94 -10.90 20.21
N GLU A 139 -7.94 -11.76 20.03
CA GLU A 139 -7.85 -13.19 20.26
C GLU A 139 -7.92 -13.93 18.92
N VAL A 140 -7.09 -14.97 18.76
CA VAL A 140 -7.08 -15.77 17.53
C VAL A 140 -8.25 -16.74 17.56
N VAL A 141 -9.15 -16.60 16.60
CA VAL A 141 -10.32 -17.47 16.43
C VAL A 141 -9.96 -18.66 15.54
N GLU A 142 -9.37 -18.39 14.38
CA GLU A 142 -9.05 -19.42 13.39
C GLU A 142 -7.80 -19.06 12.59
N HIS A 143 -7.02 -20.08 12.19
CA HIS A 143 -5.94 -19.94 11.20
C HIS A 143 -6.16 -20.95 10.08
N ILE A 144 -6.47 -20.45 8.89
CA ILE A 144 -6.79 -21.23 7.71
C ILE A 144 -5.57 -21.27 6.79
N LYS A 145 -5.06 -22.48 6.52
CA LYS A 145 -3.90 -22.71 5.67
C LYS A 145 -4.21 -23.62 4.49
N PRO A 146 -3.51 -23.45 3.36
CA PRO A 146 -3.60 -24.39 2.27
C PRO A 146 -2.96 -25.70 2.70
N LEU A 147 -3.65 -26.80 2.46
CA LEU A 147 -3.14 -28.14 2.71
C LEU A 147 -2.03 -28.47 1.72
N SER A 148 -1.00 -29.19 2.18
CA SER A 148 0.00 -29.71 1.27
C SER A 148 -0.61 -30.78 0.37
N GLY A 149 -0.01 -31.02 -0.81
CA GLY A 149 -0.49 -32.09 -1.71
C GLY A 149 -0.50 -33.48 -1.04
N ARG A 150 0.43 -33.72 -0.11
CA ARG A 150 0.47 -34.93 0.70
C ARG A 150 -0.69 -35.01 1.69
N ASP A 151 -1.00 -33.91 2.36
CA ASP A 151 -2.10 -33.86 3.34
C ASP A 151 -3.45 -34.05 2.64
N ILE A 152 -3.64 -33.44 1.47
CA ILE A 152 -4.84 -33.64 0.64
C ILE A 152 -4.99 -35.12 0.27
N GLN A 153 -3.90 -35.78 -0.15
CA GLN A 153 -3.95 -37.20 -0.49
C GLN A 153 -4.29 -38.06 0.73
N LEU A 154 -3.65 -37.80 1.87
CA LEU A 154 -3.91 -38.53 3.12
C LEU A 154 -5.37 -38.38 3.58
N LEU A 155 -5.91 -37.16 3.51
CA LEU A 155 -7.31 -36.89 3.85
C LEU A 155 -8.28 -37.59 2.89
N ARG A 156 -7.97 -37.66 1.59
CA ARG A 156 -8.79 -38.40 0.61
C ARG A 156 -8.76 -39.90 0.86
N ASP A 157 -7.59 -40.45 1.17
CA ASP A 157 -7.44 -41.86 1.49
C ASP A 157 -8.22 -42.21 2.77
N ARG A 158 -8.11 -41.34 3.79
CA ARG A 158 -8.86 -41.48 5.05
C ARG A 158 -10.37 -41.35 4.84
N LEU A 159 -10.83 -40.40 4.02
CA LEU A 159 -12.24 -40.24 3.67
C LEU A 159 -12.78 -41.51 3.01
N LYS A 160 -12.01 -42.12 2.11
CA LYS A 160 -12.37 -43.37 1.43
C LYS A 160 -12.47 -44.53 2.42
N GLU A 161 -11.52 -44.65 3.35
CA GLU A 161 -11.56 -45.65 4.42
C GLU A 161 -12.83 -45.53 5.28
N LEU A 162 -13.12 -44.32 5.78
CA LEU A 162 -14.29 -44.07 6.64
C LEU A 162 -15.61 -44.33 5.90
N GLN A 163 -15.68 -44.00 4.60
CA GLN A 163 -16.84 -44.31 3.76
C GLN A 163 -17.02 -45.81 3.54
N THR A 164 -15.93 -46.58 3.36
CA THR A 164 -16.01 -48.04 3.29
C THR A 164 -16.44 -48.68 4.61
N GLN A 165 -16.06 -48.11 5.76
CA GLN A 165 -16.47 -48.58 7.08
C GLN A 165 -17.96 -48.33 7.38
N THR A 166 -18.55 -47.31 6.76
CA THR A 166 -19.96 -46.94 6.91
C THR A 166 -20.87 -47.44 5.79
N ALA A 167 -20.32 -48.03 4.73
CA ALA A 167 -21.09 -48.60 3.63
C ALA A 167 -21.91 -49.84 4.08
N PRO A 168 -23.17 -49.99 3.61
CA PRO A 168 -23.94 -51.20 3.88
C PRO A 168 -23.26 -52.44 3.27
N PRO A 169 -23.29 -53.60 3.93
CA PRO A 169 -22.64 -54.81 3.43
C PRO A 169 -23.22 -55.21 2.07
N LYS A 170 -22.35 -55.50 1.10
CA LYS A 170 -22.74 -55.86 -0.28
C LYS A 170 -23.41 -57.23 -0.42
N GLN A 171 -23.49 -58.04 0.63
CA GLN A 171 -24.18 -59.33 0.64
C GLN A 171 -24.94 -59.54 1.96
N PRO A 172 -26.17 -60.09 1.92
CA PRO A 172 -26.86 -60.51 3.14
C PRO A 172 -26.05 -61.63 3.80
N ARG A 173 -25.64 -61.41 5.07
CA ARG A 173 -24.99 -62.45 5.87
C ARG A 173 -25.99 -63.61 6.05
N GLN A 174 -25.75 -64.74 5.39
CA GLN A 174 -26.38 -65.99 5.79
C GLN A 174 -25.88 -66.32 7.19
N ALA A 175 -26.81 -66.62 8.09
CA ALA A 175 -26.51 -67.00 9.46
C ALA A 175 -25.67 -68.29 9.45
N ALA A 176 -24.42 -68.18 9.87
CA ALA A 176 -23.60 -69.32 10.24
C ALA A 176 -22.89 -68.98 11.56
N ASP A 177 -22.98 -69.94 12.46
CA ASP A 177 -22.61 -69.89 13.86
C ASP A 177 -21.13 -69.56 14.13
N ASN A 178 -20.93 -68.96 15.31
CA ASN A 178 -19.70 -68.92 16.10
C ASN A 178 -18.44 -68.38 15.42
N ASP A 179 -18.33 -67.05 15.41
CA ASP A 179 -17.03 -66.37 15.33
C ASP A 179 -16.88 -65.43 16.53
N THR A 180 -15.96 -65.76 17.44
CA THR A 180 -15.72 -65.03 18.71
C THR A 180 -14.89 -63.75 18.54
N ASN A 181 -14.66 -63.29 17.31
CA ASN A 181 -14.07 -61.99 17.00
C ASN A 181 -15.16 -61.01 16.52
N ALA A 182 -16.10 -60.68 17.39
CA ALA A 182 -17.04 -59.59 17.14
C ALA A 182 -16.25 -58.27 17.07
N ALA A 183 -16.05 -57.74 15.86
CA ALA A 183 -15.46 -56.43 15.65
C ALA A 183 -16.20 -55.39 16.51
N ALA A 184 -15.45 -54.54 17.21
CA ALA A 184 -15.99 -53.51 18.10
C ALA A 184 -17.09 -52.70 17.38
N PRO A 185 -18.20 -52.36 18.06
CA PRO A 185 -19.26 -51.56 17.45
C PRO A 185 -18.69 -50.24 16.94
N ILE A 186 -18.84 -50.00 15.63
CA ILE A 186 -18.40 -48.77 14.98
C ILE A 186 -19.29 -47.64 15.48
N ASP A 187 -18.70 -46.64 16.13
CA ASP A 187 -19.38 -45.39 16.47
C ASP A 187 -19.63 -44.58 15.19
N ARG A 188 -20.83 -44.75 14.64
CA ARG A 188 -21.24 -44.13 13.38
C ARG A 188 -21.30 -42.60 13.48
N ASP A 189 -21.61 -42.04 14.66
CA ASP A 189 -21.70 -40.60 14.84
C ASP A 189 -20.30 -39.96 14.86
N ALA A 190 -19.34 -40.62 15.52
CA ALA A 190 -17.93 -40.19 15.48
C ALA A 190 -17.35 -40.26 14.06
N VAL A 191 -17.61 -41.35 13.32
CA VAL A 191 -17.18 -41.50 11.92
C VAL A 191 -17.81 -40.42 11.03
N GLN A 192 -19.09 -40.12 11.22
CA GLN A 192 -19.78 -39.08 10.44
C GLN A 192 -19.22 -37.68 10.73
N LYS A 193 -18.87 -37.38 11.99
CA LYS A 193 -18.18 -36.13 12.37
C LYS A 193 -16.80 -36.03 11.72
N GLU A 194 -16.02 -37.11 11.73
CA GLU A 194 -14.70 -37.15 11.07
C GLU A 194 -14.82 -36.94 9.55
N ILE A 195 -15.79 -37.60 8.90
CA ILE A 195 -16.10 -37.39 7.47
C ILE A 195 -16.44 -35.92 7.19
N ALA A 196 -17.30 -35.30 8.02
CA ALA A 196 -17.67 -33.90 7.87
C ALA A 196 -16.46 -32.97 8.04
N GLU A 197 -15.59 -33.25 9.01
CA GLU A 197 -14.37 -32.47 9.23
C GLU A 197 -13.37 -32.59 8.08
N ILE A 198 -13.17 -33.81 7.56
CA ILE A 198 -12.31 -34.06 6.40
C ILE A 198 -12.84 -33.32 5.16
N ARG A 199 -14.15 -33.40 4.91
CA ARG A 199 -14.79 -32.66 3.81
C ARG A 199 -14.57 -31.15 3.96
N ARG A 200 -14.82 -30.59 5.14
CA ARG A 200 -14.54 -29.17 5.45
C ARG A 200 -13.09 -28.78 5.16
N LYS A 201 -12.13 -29.60 5.58
CA LYS A 201 -10.69 -29.37 5.33
C LYS A 201 -10.34 -29.42 3.85
N LEU A 202 -10.91 -30.36 3.09
CA LEU A 202 -10.70 -30.48 1.64
C LEU A 202 -11.38 -29.34 0.86
N ASP A 203 -12.51 -28.85 1.33
CA ASP A 203 -13.29 -27.76 0.72
C ASP A 203 -12.79 -26.37 1.06
N ASN A 204 -11.75 -26.24 1.90
CA ASN A 204 -11.09 -24.97 2.18
C ASN A 204 -10.73 -24.23 0.86
N PRO A 205 -11.26 -23.01 0.62
CA PRO A 205 -11.01 -22.23 -0.59
C PRO A 205 -9.52 -22.02 -0.88
N LYS A 206 -8.69 -21.86 0.16
CA LYS A 206 -7.24 -21.68 0.02
C LYS A 206 -6.53 -22.91 -0.57
N ASN A 207 -7.15 -24.10 -0.54
CA ASN A 207 -6.59 -25.28 -1.23
C ASN A 207 -6.68 -25.15 -2.76
N ARG A 208 -7.72 -24.45 -3.25
CA ARG A 208 -8.03 -24.29 -4.68
C ARG A 208 -7.47 -22.96 -5.22
N ASN A 209 -7.50 -21.91 -4.41
CA ASN A 209 -7.08 -20.56 -4.79
C ASN A 209 -5.56 -20.37 -4.63
N ARG A 210 -4.78 -20.94 -5.56
CA ARG A 210 -3.31 -20.81 -5.59
C ARG A 210 -2.81 -19.63 -6.44
N GLU A 211 -3.72 -18.83 -6.99
CA GLU A 211 -3.41 -17.80 -7.99
C GLU A 211 -2.65 -16.62 -7.38
N ASN A 212 -2.97 -16.23 -6.13
CA ASN A 212 -2.24 -15.19 -5.40
C ASN A 212 -1.50 -15.74 -4.15
N PRO A 213 -0.23 -16.16 -4.27
CA PRO A 213 0.57 -16.64 -3.15
C PRO A 213 0.82 -15.62 -2.04
N GLN A 214 0.48 -14.34 -2.22
CA GLN A 214 0.61 -13.32 -1.18
C GLN A 214 -0.49 -13.42 -0.13
N LEU A 215 -1.62 -14.05 -0.49
CA LEU A 215 -2.82 -14.19 0.34
C LEU A 215 -3.16 -15.66 0.60
N SER A 216 -2.13 -16.51 0.66
CA SER A 216 -2.29 -17.96 0.75
C SER A 216 -2.92 -18.45 2.06
N GLU A 217 -2.85 -17.66 3.14
CA GLU A 217 -3.33 -18.00 4.47
C GLU A 217 -4.31 -16.93 4.96
N ASP A 218 -5.34 -17.33 5.71
CA ASP A 218 -6.22 -16.40 6.44
C ASP A 218 -6.07 -16.61 7.94
N VAL A 219 -6.11 -15.52 8.70
CA VAL A 219 -6.24 -15.53 10.16
C VAL A 219 -7.48 -14.74 10.53
N VAL A 220 -8.34 -15.35 11.33
CA VAL A 220 -9.55 -14.74 11.87
C VAL A 220 -9.29 -14.38 13.32
N LEU A 221 -9.50 -13.12 13.67
CA LEU A 221 -9.31 -12.57 14.99
C LEU A 221 -10.62 -12.02 15.54
N GLN A 222 -10.87 -12.23 16.83
CA GLN A 222 -11.83 -11.45 17.59
C GLN A 222 -11.11 -10.21 18.11
N VAL A 223 -11.42 -9.03 17.57
CA VAL A 223 -10.74 -7.78 17.93
C VAL A 223 -11.63 -6.93 18.81
N THR A 224 -11.06 -6.39 19.87
CA THR A 224 -11.71 -5.44 20.79
C THR A 224 -10.97 -4.11 20.76
N LEU A 225 -11.69 -3.05 20.40
CA LEU A 225 -11.19 -1.67 20.45
C LEU A 225 -11.61 -1.01 21.76
N ALA A 226 -10.65 -0.44 22.47
CA ALA A 226 -10.88 0.28 23.71
C ALA A 226 -11.72 1.56 23.47
N PRO A 227 -12.48 2.04 24.47
CA PRO A 227 -13.24 3.29 24.36
C PRO A 227 -12.38 4.53 24.08
N ASP A 228 -11.11 4.50 24.49
CA ASP A 228 -10.13 5.56 24.33
C ASP A 228 -9.13 5.30 23.19
N ALA A 229 -9.31 4.23 22.41
CA ALA A 229 -8.47 3.91 21.26
C ALA A 229 -8.41 5.10 20.29
N GLU A 230 -7.21 5.56 19.92
CA GLU A 230 -7.07 6.83 19.20
C GLU A 230 -7.78 6.79 17.82
N PRO A 231 -8.76 7.67 17.52
CA PRO A 231 -9.54 7.59 16.27
C PRO A 231 -8.77 7.98 15.00
N GLY A 232 -9.18 7.46 13.86
CA GLY A 232 -8.62 7.75 12.54
C GLY A 232 -7.76 6.61 11.99
N ARG A 233 -6.96 6.94 10.97
CA ARG A 233 -6.10 5.99 10.24
C ARG A 233 -4.93 5.50 11.11
N ARG A 234 -4.85 4.18 11.29
CA ARG A 234 -3.83 3.46 12.07
C ARG A 234 -3.11 2.42 11.21
N GLU A 235 -1.96 1.97 11.71
CA GLU A 235 -1.24 0.82 11.18
C GLU A 235 -1.51 -0.40 12.04
N LEU A 236 -1.97 -1.47 11.41
CA LEU A 236 -2.12 -2.78 12.03
C LEU A 236 -0.98 -3.70 11.59
N ARG A 237 -0.40 -4.43 12.55
CA ARG A 237 0.57 -5.51 12.32
C ARG A 237 0.13 -6.76 13.09
N LEU A 238 0.37 -7.95 12.55
CA LEU A 238 0.21 -9.20 13.30
C LEU A 238 1.49 -9.57 14.04
N LYS A 239 1.34 -10.05 15.28
CA LYS A 239 2.40 -10.71 16.04
C LYS A 239 2.34 -12.21 15.74
N THR A 240 3.44 -12.78 15.24
CA THR A 240 3.55 -14.21 14.92
C THR A 240 4.81 -14.81 15.53
N ALA A 241 4.95 -16.14 15.48
CA ALA A 241 6.19 -16.82 15.87
C ALA A 241 7.40 -16.39 15.02
N GLY A 242 7.14 -15.87 13.81
CA GLY A 242 8.13 -15.31 12.88
C GLY A 242 8.39 -13.81 13.06
N GLY A 243 7.72 -13.14 14.00
CA GLY A 243 7.87 -11.71 14.29
C GLY A 243 6.64 -10.88 13.91
N LEU A 244 6.85 -9.60 13.61
CA LEU A 244 5.80 -8.67 13.18
C LEU A 244 5.61 -8.70 11.66
N SER A 245 4.36 -8.62 11.21
CA SER A 245 4.06 -8.44 9.79
C SER A 245 4.40 -7.02 9.30
N ASN A 246 4.38 -6.81 7.98
CA ASN A 246 4.26 -5.46 7.43
C ASN A 246 3.01 -4.76 7.98
N PRO A 247 2.99 -3.41 8.03
CA PRO A 247 1.78 -2.67 8.34
C PRO A 247 0.74 -2.80 7.23
N VAL A 248 -0.53 -2.85 7.62
CA VAL A 248 -1.69 -2.53 6.77
C VAL A 248 -2.49 -1.41 7.40
N VAL A 249 -3.30 -0.74 6.61
CA VAL A 249 -4.15 0.36 7.08
C VAL A 249 -5.35 -0.21 7.82
N PHE A 250 -5.69 0.43 8.95
CA PHE A 250 -6.84 0.10 9.76
C PHE A 250 -7.44 1.38 10.34
N TYR A 251 -8.77 1.51 10.33
CA TYR A 251 -9.45 2.69 10.86
C TYR A 251 -10.06 2.44 12.24
N VAL A 252 -9.83 3.37 13.18
CA VAL A 252 -10.58 3.41 14.45
C VAL A 252 -11.60 4.53 14.36
N ASP A 253 -12.88 4.20 14.36
CA ASP A 253 -13.95 5.17 14.13
C ASP A 253 -14.85 5.38 15.36
N ARG A 254 -15.65 6.44 15.30
CA ARG A 254 -16.69 6.74 16.31
C ARG A 254 -18.11 6.46 15.81
N LEU A 255 -18.24 6.28 14.50
CA LEU A 255 -19.50 6.06 13.82
C LEU A 255 -20.00 4.62 14.00
N PRO A 256 -21.32 4.40 13.91
CA PRO A 256 -21.85 3.05 13.72
C PRO A 256 -21.20 2.38 12.51
N GLU A 257 -20.85 1.11 12.67
CA GLU A 257 -20.27 0.27 11.61
C GLU A 257 -21.34 -0.69 11.11
N TYR A 258 -21.41 -0.84 9.79
CA TYR A 258 -22.22 -1.83 9.10
C TYR A 258 -21.28 -2.73 8.31
N ALA A 259 -21.39 -4.04 8.48
CA ALA A 259 -20.70 -5.00 7.62
C ALA A 259 -21.72 -5.50 6.59
N GLU A 260 -21.33 -5.48 5.32
CA GLU A 260 -22.15 -6.01 4.24
C GLU A 260 -22.53 -7.47 4.49
N LYS A 261 -23.59 -7.90 3.82
CA LYS A 261 -23.93 -9.30 3.65
C LYS A 261 -24.01 -9.58 2.16
N GLU A 262 -23.26 -10.58 1.75
CA GLU A 262 -23.24 -11.09 0.37
C GLU A 262 -24.67 -11.43 -0.08
N SER A 263 -25.29 -10.51 -0.84
CA SER A 263 -26.70 -10.54 -1.23
C SER A 263 -26.87 -9.87 -2.59
N PRO A 264 -27.66 -10.47 -3.52
CA PRO A 264 -27.98 -9.80 -4.77
C PRO A 264 -28.97 -8.63 -4.58
N ASP A 265 -29.73 -8.63 -3.48
CA ASP A 265 -30.73 -7.61 -3.16
C ASP A 265 -30.09 -6.44 -2.39
N PRO A 266 -30.47 -5.18 -2.68
CA PRO A 266 -29.96 -4.02 -1.96
C PRO A 266 -30.24 -4.06 -0.46
N GLU A 267 -29.21 -3.85 0.35
CA GLU A 267 -29.31 -3.93 1.81
C GLU A 267 -29.75 -2.61 2.46
N PRO A 268 -30.78 -2.59 3.32
CA PRO A 268 -31.23 -1.35 3.95
C PRO A 268 -30.26 -0.88 5.05
N ILE A 269 -29.81 0.37 4.93
CA ILE A 269 -29.04 1.06 5.97
C ILE A 269 -30.01 1.79 6.90
N ALA A 270 -29.99 1.42 8.18
CA ALA A 270 -30.97 1.88 9.16
C ALA A 270 -30.86 3.37 9.50
N SER A 271 -29.64 3.93 9.55
CA SER A 271 -29.43 5.31 9.99
C SER A 271 -28.09 5.87 9.49
N LEU A 272 -28.06 7.19 9.26
CA LEU A 272 -26.85 7.96 8.96
C LEU A 272 -26.52 8.91 10.13
N PRO A 273 -25.23 9.25 10.36
CA PRO A 273 -24.06 8.78 9.64
C PRO A 273 -23.65 7.34 9.99
N VAL A 274 -23.02 6.63 9.05
CA VAL A 274 -22.57 5.24 9.19
C VAL A 274 -21.27 5.01 8.41
N VAL A 275 -20.50 4.00 8.81
CA VAL A 275 -19.43 3.41 8.00
C VAL A 275 -19.88 2.03 7.52
N VAL A 276 -19.91 1.83 6.21
CA VAL A 276 -20.20 0.54 5.57
C VAL A 276 -18.87 -0.13 5.22
N ASN A 277 -18.67 -1.36 5.66
CA ASN A 277 -17.51 -2.19 5.34
C ASN A 277 -17.92 -3.26 4.36
N GLY A 278 -17.14 -3.41 3.29
CA GLY A 278 -17.39 -4.45 2.32
C GLY A 278 -16.18 -4.91 1.55
N ARG A 279 -16.39 -5.88 0.66
CA ARG A 279 -15.38 -6.47 -0.22
C ARG A 279 -16.00 -6.89 -1.55
N ILE A 280 -15.36 -6.53 -2.66
CA ILE A 280 -15.85 -6.89 -3.99
C ILE A 280 -15.22 -8.19 -4.46
N MET A 281 -16.01 -9.25 -4.56
CA MET A 281 -15.61 -10.52 -5.16
C MET A 281 -15.74 -10.50 -6.70
N PRO A 282 -15.17 -11.47 -7.45
CA PRO A 282 -15.21 -11.43 -8.90
C PRO A 282 -16.63 -11.35 -9.49
N GLY A 283 -16.87 -10.33 -10.33
CA GLY A 283 -18.19 -10.05 -10.93
C GLY A 283 -19.20 -9.40 -9.99
N ASP A 284 -18.81 -9.12 -8.75
CA ASP A 284 -19.70 -8.65 -7.70
C ASP A 284 -20.00 -7.15 -7.79
N VAL A 285 -21.16 -6.77 -7.24
CA VAL A 285 -21.66 -5.41 -7.17
C VAL A 285 -22.52 -5.28 -5.90
N ASP A 286 -22.04 -4.51 -4.94
CA ASP A 286 -22.77 -4.29 -3.70
C ASP A 286 -23.74 -3.12 -3.83
N ARG A 287 -24.92 -3.29 -3.24
CA ARG A 287 -25.97 -2.27 -3.23
C ARG A 287 -26.52 -2.05 -1.84
N PHE A 288 -26.63 -0.78 -1.47
CA PHE A 288 -27.17 -0.34 -0.18
C PHE A 288 -28.33 0.61 -0.41
N THR A 289 -29.38 0.47 0.37
CA THR A 289 -30.56 1.32 0.31
C THR A 289 -30.54 2.34 1.43
N LEU A 290 -30.69 3.62 1.08
CA LEU A 290 -30.62 4.78 1.96
C LEU A 290 -31.94 5.54 1.91
N THR A 291 -32.49 5.92 3.07
CA THR A 291 -33.59 6.90 3.14
C THR A 291 -33.00 8.29 3.29
N LEU A 292 -33.16 9.14 2.28
CA LEU A 292 -32.62 10.51 2.27
C LEU A 292 -33.75 11.53 2.28
N GLN A 293 -33.47 12.70 2.88
CA GLN A 293 -34.42 13.81 3.02
C GLN A 293 -34.00 14.97 2.11
N GLU A 294 -34.97 15.63 1.48
CA GLU A 294 -34.81 16.80 0.63
C GLU A 294 -33.99 17.90 1.31
N GLY A 295 -33.12 18.55 0.54
CA GLY A 295 -32.29 19.67 0.98
C GLY A 295 -31.09 19.27 1.84
N ARG A 296 -30.94 17.99 2.19
CA ARG A 296 -29.76 17.49 2.91
C ARG A 296 -28.54 17.40 1.99
N LYS A 297 -27.38 17.68 2.56
CA LYS A 297 -26.07 17.62 1.90
C LYS A 297 -25.34 16.35 2.34
N VAL A 298 -25.48 15.27 1.58
CA VAL A 298 -24.90 13.97 1.93
C VAL A 298 -23.55 13.81 1.25
N VAL A 299 -22.56 13.33 2.00
CA VAL A 299 -21.24 12.92 1.52
C VAL A 299 -21.12 11.41 1.68
N MET A 300 -20.67 10.74 0.63
CA MET A 300 -20.34 9.31 0.60
C MET A 300 -18.88 9.19 0.17
N ALA A 301 -17.99 8.99 1.14
CA ALA A 301 -16.54 8.93 0.92
C ALA A 301 -16.06 7.48 1.03
N VAL A 302 -15.51 6.95 -0.07
CA VAL A 302 -14.92 5.61 -0.12
C VAL A 302 -13.47 5.68 0.35
N ALA A 303 -13.04 4.67 1.08
CA ALA A 303 -11.64 4.32 1.29
C ALA A 303 -11.45 2.88 0.78
N ALA A 304 -10.72 2.71 -0.31
CA ALA A 304 -10.40 1.41 -0.89
C ALA A 304 -8.90 1.38 -1.22
N ARG A 305 -8.47 2.29 -2.09
CA ARG A 305 -7.07 2.56 -2.41
C ARG A 305 -6.27 3.07 -1.21
N ASP A 306 -6.88 3.84 -0.33
CA ASP A 306 -6.24 4.24 0.93
C ASP A 306 -6.02 3.04 1.85
N LEU A 307 -6.92 2.05 1.86
CA LEU A 307 -6.80 0.85 2.69
C LEU A 307 -5.71 -0.08 2.17
N ILE A 308 -5.73 -0.35 0.87
CA ILE A 308 -4.85 -1.30 0.20
C ILE A 308 -4.23 -0.60 -1.00
N PRO A 309 -3.07 0.06 -0.79
CA PRO A 309 -2.48 0.87 -1.82
C PRO A 309 -2.11 0.08 -3.07
N TYR A 310 -1.31 -0.96 -2.90
CA TYR A 310 -0.91 -1.80 -4.01
C TYR A 310 -0.89 -3.25 -3.57
N LEU A 311 -1.50 -4.12 -4.37
CA LEU A 311 -1.24 -5.54 -4.27
C LEU A 311 -1.10 -6.10 -5.68
N ALA A 312 0.17 -6.35 -6.04
CA ALA A 312 0.53 -7.01 -7.28
C ALA A 312 -0.34 -8.25 -7.50
N ASP A 313 -0.78 -8.44 -8.76
CA ASP A 313 -1.75 -9.44 -9.25
C ASP A 313 -3.08 -8.82 -9.76
N ALA A 314 -3.13 -7.50 -9.97
CA ALA A 314 -4.24 -6.81 -10.63
C ALA A 314 -3.72 -5.69 -11.54
N VAL A 315 -4.51 -5.32 -12.55
CA VAL A 315 -4.25 -4.16 -13.41
C VAL A 315 -5.52 -3.29 -13.45
N PRO A 316 -5.51 -2.07 -12.89
CA PRO A 316 -4.44 -1.51 -12.05
C PRO A 316 -4.20 -2.34 -10.77
N GLY A 317 -3.04 -2.17 -10.14
CA GLY A 317 -2.59 -2.95 -8.96
C GLY A 317 -3.36 -2.73 -7.66
N TRP A 318 -4.59 -2.25 -7.74
CA TRP A 318 -5.46 -1.87 -6.63
C TRP A 318 -6.93 -2.01 -7.03
N PHE A 319 -7.83 -1.88 -6.07
CA PHE A 319 -9.27 -1.82 -6.30
C PHE A 319 -9.66 -0.44 -6.87
N GLN A 320 -10.04 -0.39 -8.15
CA GLN A 320 -10.53 0.85 -8.78
C GLN A 320 -12.03 0.95 -8.52
N ALA A 321 -12.38 1.48 -7.34
CA ALA A 321 -13.77 1.60 -6.92
C ALA A 321 -14.53 2.63 -7.77
N THR A 322 -15.81 2.34 -8.05
CA THR A 322 -16.75 3.30 -8.60
C THR A 322 -18.00 3.32 -7.74
N LEU A 323 -18.57 4.51 -7.56
CA LEU A 323 -19.75 4.76 -6.75
C LEU A 323 -20.86 5.34 -7.63
N ALA A 324 -22.07 4.79 -7.55
CA ALA A 324 -23.24 5.33 -8.23
C ALA A 324 -24.42 5.43 -7.26
N LEU A 325 -25.22 6.48 -7.39
CA LEU A 325 -26.45 6.67 -6.62
C LEU A 325 -27.64 6.62 -7.57
N TYR A 326 -28.63 5.79 -7.26
CA TYR A 326 -29.87 5.65 -8.00
C TYR A 326 -31.05 6.17 -7.17
N ASP A 327 -32.02 6.83 -7.81
CA ASP A 327 -33.29 7.20 -7.18
C ASP A 327 -34.24 5.98 -7.03
N ALA A 328 -35.41 6.21 -6.45
CA ALA A 328 -36.43 5.17 -6.27
C ALA A 328 -36.98 4.58 -7.59
N ASN A 329 -36.75 5.23 -8.73
CA ASN A 329 -37.14 4.74 -10.06
C ASN A 329 -36.00 3.96 -10.74
N GLY A 330 -34.85 3.80 -10.09
CA GLY A 330 -33.66 3.16 -10.65
C GLY A 330 -32.90 4.05 -11.64
N VAL A 331 -33.13 5.37 -11.61
CA VAL A 331 -32.39 6.33 -12.43
C VAL A 331 -31.11 6.74 -11.71
N GLU A 332 -29.97 6.67 -12.39
CA GLU A 332 -28.70 7.16 -11.86
C GLU A 332 -28.75 8.68 -11.70
N VAL A 333 -28.59 9.16 -10.47
CA VAL A 333 -28.64 10.59 -10.11
C VAL A 333 -27.26 11.15 -9.75
N ALA A 334 -26.28 10.29 -9.43
CA ALA A 334 -24.90 10.69 -9.20
C ALA A 334 -23.93 9.54 -9.48
N TYR A 335 -22.70 9.87 -9.91
CA TYR A 335 -21.63 8.93 -10.19
C TYR A 335 -20.26 9.52 -9.88
N ALA A 336 -19.35 8.74 -9.31
CA ALA A 336 -17.94 9.06 -9.15
C ALA A 336 -17.07 7.80 -9.24
N ASP A 337 -15.95 7.87 -9.97
CA ASP A 337 -14.91 6.85 -10.06
C ASP A 337 -13.55 7.30 -9.50
N ASP A 338 -13.49 8.55 -9.05
CA ASP A 338 -12.39 9.18 -8.32
C ASP A 338 -12.90 10.38 -7.50
N PHE A 339 -12.01 10.97 -6.71
CA PHE A 339 -12.15 12.34 -6.26
C PHE A 339 -10.99 13.16 -6.83
N ARG A 340 -11.23 13.74 -8.01
CA ARG A 340 -10.27 14.51 -8.82
C ARG A 340 -9.17 13.65 -9.43
N PHE A 341 -8.24 13.23 -8.60
CA PHE A 341 -7.10 12.40 -8.99
C PHE A 341 -6.83 11.31 -7.97
N ASP A 342 -7.48 11.38 -6.81
CA ASP A 342 -7.48 10.30 -5.83
C ASP A 342 -8.39 9.19 -6.36
N PRO A 343 -7.89 7.96 -6.57
CA PRO A 343 -8.70 6.85 -7.08
C PRO A 343 -9.87 6.45 -6.17
N ASP A 344 -9.88 6.90 -4.91
CA ASP A 344 -10.99 6.65 -4.00
C ASP A 344 -12.13 7.67 -4.24
N PRO A 345 -13.32 7.21 -4.73
CA PRO A 345 -14.39 8.11 -5.10
C PRO A 345 -15.05 8.76 -3.88
N VAL A 346 -15.44 10.03 -4.06
CA VAL A 346 -16.27 10.76 -3.11
C VAL A 346 -17.47 11.34 -3.85
N LEU A 347 -18.67 10.92 -3.45
CA LEU A 347 -19.92 11.52 -3.92
C LEU A 347 -20.41 12.56 -2.91
N CYS A 348 -20.55 13.79 -3.37
CA CYS A 348 -21.25 14.84 -2.64
C CYS A 348 -22.58 15.14 -3.32
N PHE A 349 -23.68 14.95 -2.60
CA PHE A 349 -25.03 14.96 -3.16
C PHE A 349 -25.96 15.88 -2.39
N ASP A 350 -26.52 16.86 -3.09
CA ASP A 350 -27.64 17.68 -2.64
C ASP A 350 -28.94 16.92 -2.92
N VAL A 351 -29.63 16.46 -1.88
CA VAL A 351 -30.80 15.59 -2.03
C VAL A 351 -31.97 16.38 -2.60
N PRO A 352 -32.47 16.05 -3.81
CA PRO A 352 -33.49 16.84 -4.50
C PRO A 352 -34.91 16.57 -4.02
N ALA A 353 -35.15 15.40 -3.40
CA ALA A 353 -36.45 15.00 -2.89
C ALA A 353 -36.31 13.92 -1.81
N ASP A 354 -37.24 13.92 -0.86
CA ASP A 354 -37.40 12.81 0.10
C ASP A 354 -37.59 11.49 -0.66
N GLY A 355 -36.90 10.45 -0.22
CA GLY A 355 -37.12 9.14 -0.81
C GLY A 355 -36.06 8.10 -0.51
N LEU A 356 -36.27 6.95 -1.15
CA LEU A 356 -35.36 5.83 -1.15
C LEU A 356 -34.34 6.00 -2.27
N TYR A 357 -33.07 5.84 -1.94
CA TYR A 357 -31.97 5.86 -2.89
C TYR A 357 -31.14 4.59 -2.76
N THR A 358 -30.61 4.10 -3.87
CA THR A 358 -29.71 2.93 -3.89
C THR A 358 -28.29 3.37 -4.20
N LEU A 359 -27.39 3.17 -3.26
CA LEU A 359 -25.94 3.34 -3.43
C LEU A 359 -25.36 2.04 -3.97
N GLU A 360 -24.65 2.10 -5.09
CA GLU A 360 -23.94 0.99 -5.71
C GLU A 360 -22.43 1.22 -5.62
N ILE A 361 -21.67 0.20 -5.22
CA ILE A 361 -20.20 0.17 -5.31
C ILE A 361 -19.73 -1.09 -6.05
N LYS A 362 -18.71 -0.92 -6.89
CA LYS A 362 -18.09 -2.03 -7.64
C LYS A 362 -16.68 -1.68 -8.11
N ASP A 363 -15.98 -2.68 -8.64
CA ASP A 363 -14.76 -2.47 -9.42
C ASP A 363 -15.08 -2.00 -10.83
N ALA A 364 -14.37 -0.95 -11.29
CA ALA A 364 -14.60 -0.30 -12.58
C ALA A 364 -14.61 -1.26 -13.78
N VAL A 365 -13.90 -2.40 -13.66
CA VAL A 365 -13.81 -3.42 -14.71
C VAL A 365 -14.18 -4.83 -14.20
N TYR A 366 -14.98 -4.90 -13.12
CA TYR A 366 -15.60 -6.13 -12.59
C TYR A 366 -14.61 -7.25 -12.22
N ARG A 367 -13.37 -6.91 -11.86
CA ARG A 367 -12.34 -7.91 -11.56
C ARG A 367 -12.70 -8.69 -10.31
N GLY A 368 -12.91 -7.93 -9.22
CA GLY A 368 -13.13 -8.42 -7.87
C GLY A 368 -12.01 -9.31 -7.33
N ARG A 369 -11.62 -9.13 -6.08
CA ARG A 369 -10.60 -9.95 -5.41
C ARG A 369 -10.87 -9.96 -3.92
N GLU A 370 -10.38 -10.97 -3.22
CA GLU A 370 -10.55 -11.05 -1.77
C GLU A 370 -9.93 -9.85 -1.01
N ASP A 371 -8.96 -9.16 -1.62
CA ASP A 371 -8.37 -7.90 -1.13
C ASP A 371 -9.04 -6.63 -1.68
N PHE A 372 -10.13 -6.70 -2.44
CA PHE A 372 -10.87 -5.50 -2.87
C PHE A 372 -11.81 -5.04 -1.77
N VAL A 373 -11.22 -4.77 -0.60
CA VAL A 373 -11.90 -4.31 0.61
C VAL A 373 -12.13 -2.81 0.51
N TYR A 374 -13.28 -2.36 0.98
CA TYR A 374 -13.63 -0.96 1.07
C TYR A 374 -14.29 -0.59 2.40
N ARG A 375 -14.22 0.71 2.71
CA ARG A 375 -15.03 1.38 3.72
C ARG A 375 -15.73 2.57 3.06
N ILE A 376 -17.04 2.73 3.25
CA ILE A 376 -17.79 3.91 2.79
C ILE A 376 -18.31 4.66 4.02
N THR A 377 -17.86 5.88 4.23
CA THR A 377 -18.44 6.77 5.25
C THR A 377 -19.56 7.58 4.62
N ILE A 378 -20.78 7.48 5.15
CA ILE A 378 -21.99 8.06 4.57
C ILE A 378 -22.69 8.97 5.59
N GLY A 379 -23.05 10.19 5.20
CA GLY A 379 -23.90 11.09 6.01
C GLY A 379 -23.69 12.58 5.72
N GLU A 380 -24.18 13.47 6.58
CA GLU A 380 -23.91 14.92 6.52
C GLU A 380 -22.50 15.26 7.06
N LEU A 381 -21.49 14.62 6.48
CA LEU A 381 -20.10 14.67 6.92
C LEU A 381 -19.46 16.02 6.58
N PRO A 382 -18.70 16.66 7.50
CA PRO A 382 -17.83 17.77 7.13
C PRO A 382 -16.77 17.24 6.15
N PHE A 383 -16.61 17.87 4.98
CA PHE A 383 -15.66 17.42 3.97
C PHE A 383 -15.03 18.63 3.26
N ILE A 384 -13.73 18.83 3.45
CA ILE A 384 -12.94 19.89 2.82
C ILE A 384 -12.65 19.47 1.38
N THR A 385 -13.09 20.28 0.42
CA THR A 385 -12.73 20.09 -0.99
C THR A 385 -11.47 20.86 -1.34
N ASP A 386 -11.31 22.07 -0.79
CA ASP A 386 -10.24 23.00 -1.18
C ASP A 386 -9.79 23.88 -0.02
N ILE A 387 -8.51 24.26 -0.05
CA ILE A 387 -7.93 25.21 0.88
C ILE A 387 -7.14 26.26 0.11
N PHE A 388 -7.08 27.48 0.63
CA PHE A 388 -6.19 28.51 0.08
C PHE A 388 -5.82 29.56 1.14
N PRO A 389 -4.56 30.02 1.19
CA PRO A 389 -3.42 29.54 0.41
C PRO A 389 -3.09 28.07 0.69
N LEU A 390 -2.34 27.41 -0.21
CA LEU A 390 -1.83 26.06 0.05
C LEU A 390 -0.73 26.07 1.12
N GLY A 391 -0.26 27.25 1.51
CA GLY A 391 -0.08 27.52 2.92
C GLY A 391 0.63 28.82 3.28
N GLY A 392 1.45 28.83 4.33
CA GLY A 392 2.09 30.06 4.80
C GLY A 392 3.48 29.90 5.45
N PRO A 393 4.04 31.01 5.95
CA PRO A 393 5.37 31.05 6.54
C PRO A 393 5.43 30.47 7.96
N ALA A 394 6.59 29.89 8.31
CA ALA A 394 6.89 29.36 9.62
C ALA A 394 6.91 30.46 10.69
N GLY A 395 6.48 30.11 11.91
CA GLY A 395 6.37 31.02 13.06
C GLY A 395 5.30 32.10 12.93
N THR A 396 4.47 32.07 11.88
CA THR A 396 3.42 33.06 11.63
C THR A 396 2.05 32.41 11.50
N GLU A 397 1.02 33.05 12.02
CA GLU A 397 -0.36 32.65 11.82
C GLU A 397 -0.83 32.97 10.39
N THR A 398 -1.32 31.95 9.69
CA THR A 398 -1.88 32.09 8.34
C THR A 398 -3.37 31.79 8.37
N THR A 399 -4.19 32.73 7.87
CA THR A 399 -5.63 32.50 7.70
C THR A 399 -5.88 31.76 6.40
N VAL A 400 -6.42 30.56 6.51
CA VAL A 400 -6.73 29.64 5.41
C VAL A 400 -8.22 29.68 5.12
N GLN A 401 -8.59 30.00 3.89
CA GLN A 401 -9.94 29.86 3.37
C GLN A 401 -10.21 28.40 3.02
N LEU A 402 -11.40 27.92 3.35
CA LEU A 402 -11.83 26.54 3.21
C LEU A 402 -13.12 26.49 2.37
N ALA A 403 -13.13 25.63 1.36
CA ALA A 403 -14.34 25.25 0.64
C ALA A 403 -14.65 23.78 0.88
N GLY A 404 -15.93 23.43 0.80
CA GLY A 404 -16.37 22.05 0.94
C GLY A 404 -17.80 21.90 1.44
N TRP A 405 -18.10 20.70 1.91
CA TRP A 405 -19.44 20.25 2.27
C TRP A 405 -19.60 20.19 3.79
N ASN A 406 -20.75 20.64 4.27
CA ASN A 406 -21.13 20.58 5.69
C ASN A 406 -20.10 21.18 6.67
N LEU A 407 -19.21 22.06 6.20
CA LEU A 407 -18.14 22.61 7.03
C LEU A 407 -18.72 23.50 8.14
N PRO A 408 -18.23 23.38 9.38
CA PRO A 408 -18.68 24.22 10.49
C PRO A 408 -18.23 25.68 10.36
N ARG A 409 -17.19 25.94 9.55
CA ARG A 409 -16.62 27.26 9.28
C ARG A 409 -15.93 27.24 7.92
N LYS A 410 -15.80 28.40 7.29
CA LYS A 410 -15.16 28.59 5.97
C LYS A 410 -13.71 29.10 6.06
N GLN A 411 -13.19 29.29 7.25
CA GLN A 411 -11.82 29.73 7.46
C GLN A 411 -11.21 29.11 8.72
N LEU A 412 -9.89 28.95 8.73
CA LEU A 412 -9.12 28.42 9.84
C LEU A 412 -7.78 29.18 9.93
N THR A 413 -7.34 29.51 11.13
CA THR A 413 -5.97 29.99 11.34
C THR A 413 -5.05 28.81 11.64
N VAL A 414 -3.93 28.73 10.92
CA VAL A 414 -2.93 27.66 11.04
C VAL A 414 -1.57 28.28 11.28
N SER A 415 -0.76 27.66 12.13
CA SER A 415 0.63 28.04 12.36
C SER A 415 1.46 26.80 12.70
N ALA A 416 2.74 26.84 12.34
CA ALA A 416 3.77 25.96 12.87
C ALA A 416 5.10 26.70 12.89
N ASP A 417 5.95 26.37 13.85
CA ASP A 417 7.23 27.06 14.06
C ASP A 417 8.31 26.64 13.07
N GLU A 418 8.19 25.44 12.49
CA GLU A 418 9.20 24.82 11.63
C GLU A 418 8.60 24.37 10.28
N PRO A 419 9.41 24.32 9.20
CA PRO A 419 8.96 23.82 7.91
C PRO A 419 8.41 22.39 7.98
N CYS A 420 7.19 22.20 7.50
CA CYS A 420 6.50 20.92 7.52
C CYS A 420 5.28 20.91 6.58
N ILE A 421 4.69 19.73 6.40
CA ILE A 421 3.35 19.58 5.83
C ILE A 421 2.38 19.29 6.97
N LEU A 422 1.48 20.22 7.26
CA LEU A 422 0.47 20.10 8.30
C LEU A 422 -0.83 19.52 7.72
N PRO A 423 -1.32 18.38 8.24
CA PRO A 423 -2.66 17.91 7.91
C PRO A 423 -3.70 18.73 8.68
N ILE A 424 -4.51 19.51 7.97
CA ILE A 424 -5.60 20.30 8.57
C ILE A 424 -6.93 19.56 8.44
N SER A 425 -7.74 19.61 9.50
CA SER A 425 -9.08 19.03 9.56
C SER A 425 -10.01 19.87 10.43
N LEU A 426 -11.32 19.71 10.25
CA LEU A 426 -12.34 20.43 11.03
C LEU A 426 -13.20 19.46 11.85
N PRO A 427 -13.26 19.64 13.18
CA PRO A 427 -14.23 18.93 14.01
C PRO A 427 -15.64 19.53 13.85
N LYS A 428 -16.66 18.67 13.81
CA LYS A 428 -18.08 19.05 13.81
C LYS A 428 -18.92 18.00 14.55
N ALA A 429 -19.49 18.36 15.70
CA ALA A 429 -20.46 17.52 16.44
C ALA A 429 -20.03 16.03 16.60
N GLY A 430 -18.76 15.79 16.97
CA GLY A 430 -18.22 14.43 17.14
C GLY A 430 -17.66 13.79 15.85
N LEU A 431 -17.92 14.39 14.68
CA LEU A 431 -17.28 14.07 13.41
C LEU A 431 -16.02 14.91 13.19
N VAL A 432 -15.15 14.46 12.28
CA VAL A 432 -13.97 15.20 11.81
C VAL A 432 -13.96 15.12 10.29
N SER A 433 -13.58 16.21 9.62
CA SER A 433 -13.43 16.20 8.17
C SER A 433 -12.28 15.32 7.69
N ASN A 434 -12.23 15.07 6.38
CA ASN A 434 -10.99 14.65 5.72
C ASN A 434 -9.86 15.65 6.00
N ARG A 435 -8.63 15.20 5.74
CA ARG A 435 -7.40 15.97 5.94
C ARG A 435 -7.01 16.67 4.63
N ALA A 436 -6.75 17.96 4.69
CA ALA A 436 -6.10 18.69 3.60
C ALA A 436 -4.66 19.02 4.01
N ALA A 437 -3.71 18.95 3.07
CA ALA A 437 -2.31 19.24 3.33
C ALA A 437 -2.01 20.73 3.20
N PHE A 438 -1.39 21.31 4.23
CA PHE A 438 -0.96 22.72 4.28
C PHE A 438 0.55 22.78 4.47
N ALA A 439 1.28 23.36 3.52
CA ALA A 439 2.73 23.47 3.63
C ALA A 439 3.16 24.69 4.49
N VAL A 440 4.27 24.54 5.19
CA VAL A 440 4.93 25.59 5.97
C VAL A 440 6.38 25.70 5.53
N ASP A 441 6.85 26.90 5.21
CA ASP A 441 8.22 27.16 4.78
C ASP A 441 8.78 28.44 5.42
N THR A 442 10.06 28.71 5.25
CA THR A 442 10.77 29.89 5.78
C THR A 442 11.09 30.94 4.71
N LEU A 443 10.82 30.64 3.43
CA LEU A 443 11.03 31.61 2.36
C LEU A 443 10.02 32.76 2.39
N PRO A 444 10.40 33.94 1.86
CA PRO A 444 9.44 35.01 1.57
C PRO A 444 8.33 34.52 0.64
N GLU A 445 7.09 34.93 0.91
CA GLU A 445 5.93 34.46 0.15
C GLU A 445 5.15 35.61 -0.52
N TYR A 446 4.83 35.43 -1.79
CA TYR A 446 3.79 36.18 -2.48
C TYR A 446 2.50 35.38 -2.45
N THR A 447 1.38 36.04 -2.21
CA THR A 447 0.06 35.39 -2.20
C THR A 447 -0.91 36.17 -3.07
N GLU A 448 -1.64 35.47 -3.91
CA GLU A 448 -2.77 36.02 -4.64
C GLU A 448 -3.93 36.28 -3.68
N THR A 449 -4.54 37.47 -3.74
CA THR A 449 -5.73 37.83 -2.97
C THR A 449 -6.99 37.48 -3.75
N ASN A 450 -8.14 37.38 -3.07
CA ASN A 450 -9.42 37.00 -3.68
C ASN A 450 -9.91 37.92 -4.81
N ASP A 451 -9.35 39.12 -4.94
CA ASP A 451 -9.61 40.08 -6.03
C ASP A 451 -8.57 39.99 -7.16
N GLY A 452 -7.77 38.92 -7.17
CA GLY A 452 -6.73 38.64 -8.15
C GLY A 452 -5.46 39.49 -7.99
N ARG A 453 -5.29 40.27 -6.92
CA ARG A 453 -4.08 41.08 -6.74
C ARG A 453 -2.98 40.27 -6.04
N TRP A 454 -1.72 40.61 -6.30
CA TRP A 454 -0.58 39.97 -5.63
C TRP A 454 -0.11 40.81 -4.45
N THR A 455 0.16 40.17 -3.31
CA THR A 455 0.73 40.81 -2.12
C THR A 455 1.94 40.04 -1.57
N ASN A 456 2.93 40.77 -1.08
CA ASN A 456 4.06 40.29 -0.26
C ASN A 456 4.27 41.24 0.94
N GLY A 457 3.18 41.70 1.57
CA GLY A 457 3.24 42.69 2.65
C GLY A 457 3.22 44.17 2.22
N ALA A 458 2.70 44.47 1.02
CA ALA A 458 2.41 45.79 0.37
C ALA A 458 3.47 46.36 -0.62
N PRO A 459 3.07 47.20 -1.62
CA PRO A 459 1.73 47.42 -2.18
C PRO A 459 1.32 46.38 -3.25
N LEU A 460 0.01 46.33 -3.55
CA LEU A 460 -0.63 45.29 -4.37
C LEU A 460 -0.33 45.42 -5.89
N VAL A 461 -0.06 44.30 -6.57
CA VAL A 461 0.10 44.25 -8.05
C VAL A 461 -1.18 43.71 -8.71
N PRO A 462 -1.83 44.41 -9.67
CA PRO A 462 -3.08 43.95 -10.30
C PRO A 462 -2.91 42.84 -11.37
N ARG A 463 -3.77 41.82 -11.35
CA ARG A 463 -4.06 40.83 -12.44
C ARG A 463 -5.26 41.34 -13.29
N PRO A 464 -5.57 40.86 -14.53
CA PRO A 464 -5.11 39.66 -15.25
C PRO A 464 -4.23 39.88 -16.49
N SER A 465 -3.48 40.98 -16.55
CA SER A 465 -2.66 41.31 -17.73
C SER A 465 -1.25 41.79 -17.39
N SER A 466 -0.81 41.54 -16.16
CA SER A 466 0.45 42.06 -15.63
C SER A 466 1.40 40.90 -15.38
N ILE A 467 2.56 40.96 -16.01
CA ILE A 467 3.74 40.21 -15.58
C ILE A 467 4.06 40.69 -14.16
N VAL A 468 4.12 39.78 -13.20
CA VAL A 468 4.35 40.10 -11.79
C VAL A 468 5.85 40.21 -11.55
N PRO A 469 6.40 41.41 -11.26
CA PRO A 469 7.82 41.56 -10.96
C PRO A 469 8.12 41.03 -9.57
N LEU A 470 9.04 40.06 -9.49
CA LEU A 470 9.53 39.52 -8.23
C LEU A 470 10.65 40.42 -7.71
N ALA A 471 10.50 40.92 -6.47
CA ALA A 471 11.47 41.84 -5.89
C ALA A 471 12.86 41.20 -5.67
N SER A 472 12.88 39.92 -5.29
CA SER A 472 14.10 39.15 -5.06
C SER A 472 13.80 37.65 -5.05
N LEU A 473 14.82 36.85 -5.36
CA LEU A 473 14.84 35.40 -5.11
C LEU A 473 15.71 35.09 -3.87
N PRO A 474 15.44 34.01 -3.12
CA PRO A 474 14.39 33.00 -3.32
C PRO A 474 12.99 33.47 -2.87
N VAL A 475 11.95 32.88 -3.45
CA VAL A 475 10.55 33.20 -3.14
C VAL A 475 9.63 31.98 -3.31
N ILE A 476 8.53 31.95 -2.56
CA ILE A 476 7.39 31.06 -2.78
C ILE A 476 6.18 31.90 -3.20
N ILE A 477 5.39 31.37 -4.13
CA ILE A 477 4.18 32.02 -4.62
C ILE A 477 2.99 31.10 -4.37
N ASN A 478 2.00 31.58 -3.62
CA ASN A 478 0.70 30.94 -3.46
C ASN A 478 -0.30 31.59 -4.43
N GLY A 479 -0.71 30.88 -5.48
CA GLY A 479 -1.66 31.37 -6.48
C GLY A 479 -2.73 30.36 -6.84
N ARG A 480 -3.65 30.74 -7.73
CA ARG A 480 -4.65 29.85 -8.34
C ARG A 480 -4.71 30.07 -9.85
N ILE A 481 -4.82 28.98 -10.59
CA ILE A 481 -5.23 29.03 -11.99
C ILE A 481 -6.75 29.12 -12.01
N ASP A 482 -7.29 30.33 -12.19
CA ASP A 482 -8.72 30.63 -12.12
C ASP A 482 -9.00 31.92 -12.92
N PRO A 483 -9.69 31.85 -14.09
CA PRO A 483 -10.53 30.75 -14.61
C PRO A 483 -9.76 29.65 -15.38
N PRO A 484 -10.44 28.64 -15.97
CA PRO A 484 -9.79 27.73 -16.92
C PRO A 484 -9.07 28.43 -18.08
N GLY A 485 -7.88 27.92 -18.44
CA GLY A 485 -7.01 28.48 -19.49
C GLY A 485 -6.17 29.68 -19.05
N ASP A 486 -6.30 30.08 -17.79
CA ASP A 486 -5.52 31.13 -17.15
C ASP A 486 -4.04 30.76 -17.01
N SER A 487 -3.19 31.78 -16.99
CA SER A 487 -1.74 31.63 -16.91
C SER A 487 -1.13 32.80 -16.17
N ASP A 488 -0.46 32.49 -15.06
CA ASP A 488 0.32 33.48 -14.32
C ASP A 488 1.73 33.60 -14.86
N VAL A 489 2.21 34.84 -14.94
CA VAL A 489 3.54 35.17 -15.44
C VAL A 489 4.29 35.99 -14.41
N PHE A 490 5.44 35.47 -13.97
CA PHE A 490 6.35 36.13 -13.04
C PHE A 490 7.62 36.53 -13.77
N CYS A 491 8.17 37.71 -13.50
CA CYS A 491 9.50 38.09 -14.00
C CYS A 491 10.51 38.33 -12.89
N PHE A 492 11.76 38.03 -13.19
CA PHE A 492 12.90 38.25 -12.32
C PHE A 492 14.17 38.51 -13.16
N GLU A 493 15.14 39.17 -12.55
CA GLU A 493 16.46 39.37 -13.15
C GLU A 493 17.38 38.19 -12.84
N GLY A 494 18.12 37.73 -13.84
CA GLY A 494 19.06 36.63 -13.73
C GLY A 494 20.42 36.95 -14.35
N ARG A 495 21.45 36.18 -13.97
CA ARG A 495 22.82 36.33 -14.49
C ARG A 495 23.24 35.10 -15.30
N ALA A 496 24.11 35.31 -16.29
CA ALA A 496 24.73 34.25 -17.07
C ALA A 496 25.41 33.22 -16.14
N GLY A 497 25.05 31.95 -16.30
CA GLY A 497 25.55 30.84 -15.49
C GLY A 497 24.90 30.70 -14.12
N GLN A 498 24.00 31.60 -13.70
CA GLN A 498 23.23 31.42 -12.47
C GLN A 498 22.27 30.25 -12.64
N GLU A 499 22.30 29.29 -11.71
CA GLU A 499 21.33 28.20 -11.69
C GLU A 499 20.04 28.66 -11.04
N ILE A 500 18.91 28.39 -11.70
CA ILE A 500 17.56 28.63 -11.19
C ILE A 500 16.81 27.31 -11.11
N VAL A 501 16.09 27.13 -10.00
CA VAL A 501 15.12 26.08 -9.78
C VAL A 501 13.73 26.70 -9.67
N ALA A 502 12.78 26.14 -10.42
CA ALA A 502 11.35 26.41 -10.28
C ALA A 502 10.62 25.10 -9.97
N GLU A 503 9.97 25.01 -8.81
CA GLU A 503 9.28 23.80 -8.37
C GLU A 503 7.85 24.12 -7.98
N VAL A 504 6.89 23.40 -8.57
CA VAL A 504 5.48 23.45 -8.20
C VAL A 504 5.20 22.38 -7.15
N THR A 505 4.49 22.76 -6.11
CA THR A 505 3.84 21.85 -5.17
C THR A 505 2.34 22.15 -5.19
N ALA A 506 1.58 21.35 -5.92
CA ALA A 506 0.13 21.46 -6.03
C ALA A 506 -0.52 20.09 -5.84
N ARG A 507 -0.21 19.12 -6.70
CA ARG A 507 -0.69 17.73 -6.61
C ARG A 507 -0.36 17.12 -5.25
N ARG A 508 0.88 17.33 -4.77
CA ARG A 508 1.35 16.89 -3.45
C ARG A 508 0.62 17.54 -2.28
N LEU A 509 -0.14 18.62 -2.52
CA LEU A 509 -0.98 19.34 -1.54
C LEU A 509 -2.48 19.21 -1.85
N ASN A 510 -2.89 18.13 -2.52
CA ASN A 510 -4.29 17.82 -2.84
C ASN A 510 -4.98 18.75 -3.86
N SER A 511 -4.21 19.58 -4.59
CA SER A 511 -4.74 20.38 -5.70
C SER A 511 -4.94 19.51 -6.96
N PRO A 512 -6.01 19.72 -7.74
CA PRO A 512 -6.22 19.04 -9.02
C PRO A 512 -5.31 19.54 -10.14
N LEU A 513 -4.55 20.62 -9.93
CA LEU A 513 -3.70 21.24 -10.95
C LEU A 513 -2.72 20.22 -11.59
N ASP A 514 -2.78 20.12 -12.91
CA ASP A 514 -1.78 19.45 -13.73
C ASP A 514 -0.82 20.53 -14.23
N SER A 515 0.17 20.85 -13.41
CA SER A 515 0.94 22.08 -13.59
C SER A 515 1.77 22.06 -14.87
N LEU A 516 1.91 23.22 -15.52
CA LEU A 516 2.80 23.43 -16.66
C LEU A 516 3.66 24.65 -16.39
N LEU A 517 4.96 24.45 -16.26
CA LEU A 517 5.95 25.52 -16.20
C LEU A 517 6.58 25.77 -17.57
N LYS A 518 6.73 27.05 -17.91
CA LYS A 518 7.54 27.50 -19.05
C LYS A 518 8.41 28.67 -18.63
N LEU A 519 9.72 28.53 -18.79
CA LEU A 519 10.68 29.63 -18.65
C LEU A 519 11.04 30.19 -20.04
N SER A 520 11.01 31.51 -20.18
CA SER A 520 11.46 32.23 -21.38
C SER A 520 12.35 33.42 -21.03
N ASP A 521 13.14 33.86 -22.00
CA ASP A 521 13.92 35.10 -21.89
C ASP A 521 13.08 36.37 -22.14
N ALA A 522 13.73 37.53 -22.15
CA ALA A 522 13.10 38.82 -22.44
C ALA A 522 12.55 38.93 -23.88
N ALA A 523 13.06 38.15 -24.83
CA ALA A 523 12.55 38.10 -26.21
C ALA A 523 11.35 37.15 -26.35
N GLY A 524 10.97 36.44 -25.29
CA GLY A 524 9.90 35.44 -25.28
C GLY A 524 10.35 34.08 -25.83
N GLN A 525 11.65 33.88 -26.09
CA GLN A 525 12.19 32.60 -26.50
C GLN A 525 12.12 31.64 -25.32
N THR A 526 11.44 30.51 -25.52
CA THR A 526 11.36 29.43 -24.54
C THR A 526 12.73 28.83 -24.30
N LEU A 527 13.13 28.75 -23.02
CA LEU A 527 14.37 28.14 -22.56
C LEU A 527 14.14 26.74 -21.98
N ALA A 528 13.05 26.57 -21.23
CA ALA A 528 12.68 25.29 -20.63
C ALA A 528 11.17 25.16 -20.44
N VAL A 529 10.66 23.93 -20.50
CA VAL A 529 9.25 23.57 -20.24
C VAL A 529 9.21 22.24 -19.49
N ASN A 530 8.36 22.14 -18.48
CA ASN A 530 8.09 20.89 -17.78
C ASN A 530 6.65 20.92 -17.26
N ASN A 531 5.98 19.77 -17.29
CA ASN A 531 4.65 19.58 -16.71
C ASN A 531 4.63 18.50 -15.61
N ASP A 532 5.54 17.53 -15.68
CA ASP A 532 5.60 16.40 -14.74
C ASP A 532 7.01 16.21 -14.17
N TYR A 533 7.09 15.94 -12.86
CA TYR A 533 8.32 15.53 -12.19
C TYR A 533 8.05 14.46 -11.13
N GLU A 534 8.68 13.30 -11.28
CA GLU A 534 8.52 12.18 -10.35
C GLU A 534 9.09 12.53 -8.96
N ASP A 535 8.21 12.51 -7.95
CA ASP A 535 8.61 12.59 -6.56
C ASP A 535 8.46 11.22 -5.89
N LYS A 536 9.58 10.49 -5.80
CA LYS A 536 9.66 9.17 -5.15
C LYS A 536 9.26 9.22 -3.66
N ALA A 537 9.18 10.40 -3.05
CA ALA A 537 8.68 10.61 -1.69
C ALA A 537 7.17 10.36 -1.58
N ALA A 538 6.45 10.56 -2.69
CA ALA A 538 5.00 10.51 -2.80
C ALA A 538 4.53 9.17 -3.41
N GLY A 539 4.89 8.03 -2.81
CA GLY A 539 4.61 6.69 -3.36
C GLY A 539 3.13 6.31 -3.54
N LEU A 540 2.19 7.15 -3.10
CA LEU A 540 0.76 6.97 -3.39
C LEU A 540 0.31 7.73 -4.65
N ALA A 541 1.07 8.73 -5.10
CA ALA A 541 0.79 9.45 -6.34
C ALA A 541 1.22 8.58 -7.52
N THR A 542 0.27 8.19 -8.36
CA THR A 542 0.54 7.49 -9.63
C THR A 542 0.63 8.42 -10.82
N HIS A 543 0.29 9.69 -10.63
CA HIS A 543 0.34 10.75 -11.63
C HIS A 543 1.05 11.98 -11.03
N HIS A 544 2.32 12.18 -11.41
CA HIS A 544 3.20 13.19 -10.82
C HIS A 544 3.08 14.55 -11.54
N ALA A 545 1.91 15.18 -11.43
CA ALA A 545 1.53 16.40 -12.17
C ALA A 545 2.11 17.72 -11.61
N ASP A 546 3.15 17.63 -10.78
CA ASP A 546 3.87 18.77 -10.22
C ASP A 546 5.12 19.01 -11.07
N SER A 547 5.25 20.22 -11.62
CA SER A 547 6.36 20.60 -12.48
C SER A 547 7.64 20.91 -11.69
N TYR A 548 8.79 20.56 -12.26
CA TYR A 548 10.12 20.95 -11.78
C TYR A 548 11.02 21.35 -12.94
N LEU A 549 11.66 22.51 -12.82
CA LEU A 549 12.68 23.00 -13.74
C LEU A 549 13.96 23.33 -12.98
N SER A 550 15.11 22.96 -13.57
CA SER A 550 16.42 23.42 -13.13
C SER A 550 17.28 23.69 -14.36
N LEU A 551 17.85 24.90 -14.46
CA LEU A 551 18.76 25.27 -15.55
C LEU A 551 19.73 26.36 -15.12
N ALA A 552 20.91 26.38 -15.76
CA ALA A 552 21.78 27.55 -15.76
C ALA A 552 21.29 28.55 -16.81
N LEU A 553 21.13 29.81 -16.40
CA LEU A 553 20.66 30.88 -17.28
C LEU A 553 21.73 31.23 -18.32
N PRO A 554 21.36 31.41 -19.61
CA PRO A 554 22.34 31.58 -20.69
C PRO A 554 22.99 32.97 -20.73
N ALA A 555 22.32 34.00 -20.21
CA ALA A 555 22.75 35.39 -20.30
C ALA A 555 22.30 36.21 -19.08
N ASP A 556 22.84 37.41 -18.93
CA ASP A 556 22.29 38.41 -18.01
C ASP A 556 20.98 38.98 -18.58
N GLY A 557 19.99 39.22 -17.72
CA GLY A 557 18.80 39.97 -18.08
C GLY A 557 17.51 39.45 -17.44
N THR A 558 16.39 39.94 -17.94
CA THR A 558 15.05 39.60 -17.47
C THR A 558 14.58 38.26 -18.02
N TYR A 559 13.99 37.44 -17.15
CA TYR A 559 13.36 36.17 -17.49
C TYR A 559 11.89 36.16 -17.08
N HIS A 560 11.08 35.38 -17.80
CA HIS A 560 9.65 35.19 -17.56
C HIS A 560 9.35 33.73 -17.26
N LEU A 561 8.76 33.45 -16.10
CA LEU A 561 8.27 32.13 -15.73
C LEU A 561 6.74 32.12 -15.79
N HIS A 562 6.22 31.31 -16.69
CA HIS A 562 4.79 31.05 -16.84
C HIS A 562 4.41 29.80 -16.06
N ILE A 563 3.28 29.86 -15.37
CA ILE A 563 2.59 28.71 -14.80
C ILE A 563 1.15 28.66 -15.31
N GLY A 564 0.69 27.46 -15.63
CA GLY A 564 -0.70 27.19 -16.00
C GLY A 564 -1.05 25.73 -15.76
N ASP A 565 -2.21 25.32 -16.26
CA ASP A 565 -2.64 23.92 -16.29
C ASP A 565 -2.39 23.31 -17.68
N ALA A 566 -1.77 22.13 -17.74
CA ALA A 566 -1.42 21.42 -18.97
C ALA A 566 -2.64 21.00 -19.80
N GLN A 567 -3.81 20.92 -19.17
CA GLN A 567 -5.09 20.56 -19.77
C GLN A 567 -6.04 21.77 -19.89
N HIS A 568 -5.51 22.99 -19.65
CA HIS A 568 -6.23 24.25 -19.63
C HIS A 568 -7.41 24.29 -18.65
N GLN A 569 -7.38 23.46 -17.60
CA GLN A 569 -8.35 23.53 -16.51
C GLN A 569 -8.06 24.70 -15.58
N GLY A 570 -8.98 24.97 -14.66
CA GLY A 570 -8.86 26.05 -13.68
C GLY A 570 -10.09 26.18 -12.80
N GLY A 571 -9.98 26.98 -11.75
CA GLY A 571 -11.03 27.27 -10.78
C GLY A 571 -10.50 27.43 -9.36
N PRO A 572 -11.36 27.71 -8.38
CA PRO A 572 -10.95 27.98 -7.00
C PRO A 572 -10.13 26.86 -6.32
N ALA A 573 -10.27 25.63 -6.84
CA ALA A 573 -9.57 24.44 -6.40
C ALA A 573 -8.12 24.32 -6.91
N TYR A 574 -7.80 24.98 -8.03
CA TYR A 574 -6.53 24.85 -8.76
C TYR A 574 -5.44 25.74 -8.17
N ALA A 575 -5.33 25.70 -6.84
CA ALA A 575 -4.30 26.41 -6.12
C ALA A 575 -2.94 25.74 -6.35
N TYR A 576 -1.88 26.54 -6.28
CA TYR A 576 -0.51 26.06 -6.40
C TYR A 576 0.40 26.76 -5.40
N ARG A 577 1.51 26.10 -5.09
CA ARG A 577 2.71 26.72 -4.53
C ARG A 577 3.85 26.61 -5.51
N LEU A 578 4.41 27.74 -5.92
CA LEU A 578 5.55 27.80 -6.83
C LEU A 578 6.77 28.37 -6.10
N ARG A 579 7.80 27.56 -5.91
CA ARG A 579 9.11 28.01 -5.43
C ARG A 579 9.96 28.44 -6.61
N ILE A 580 10.58 29.62 -6.53
CA ILE A 580 11.61 30.08 -7.47
C ILE A 580 12.84 30.47 -6.66
N SER A 581 13.97 29.81 -6.90
CA SER A 581 15.20 30.04 -6.15
C SER A 581 16.44 29.62 -6.92
N GLU A 582 17.62 29.95 -6.40
CA GLU A 582 18.82 29.14 -6.69
C GLU A 582 18.63 27.70 -6.16
N PRO A 583 19.41 26.70 -6.61
CA PRO A 583 19.35 25.36 -6.05
C PRO A 583 19.47 25.38 -4.52
N ARG A 584 18.59 24.64 -3.86
CA ARG A 584 18.61 24.41 -2.41
C ARG A 584 18.90 22.93 -2.14
N PRO A 585 20.17 22.49 -2.22
CA PRO A 585 20.51 21.09 -2.06
C PRO A 585 20.00 20.55 -0.73
N ASP A 586 19.31 19.42 -0.78
CA ASP A 586 18.74 18.76 0.40
C ASP A 586 18.54 17.27 0.10
N PHE A 587 18.04 16.52 1.08
CA PHE A 587 17.66 15.14 0.88
C PHE A 587 16.49 14.75 1.79
N GLU A 588 15.76 13.72 1.37
CA GLU A 588 14.91 12.94 2.25
C GLU A 588 15.38 11.49 2.32
N LEU A 589 14.94 10.78 3.34
CA LEU A 589 15.27 9.38 3.53
C LEU A 589 13.99 8.53 3.60
N ARG A 590 14.01 7.37 2.95
CA ARG A 590 13.02 6.30 3.11
C ARG A 590 13.72 5.02 3.54
N ILE A 591 13.18 4.34 4.55
CA ILE A 591 13.75 3.09 5.05
C ILE A 591 12.76 1.94 4.90
N VAL A 592 13.19 0.85 4.26
CA VAL A 592 12.35 -0.29 3.88
C VAL A 592 12.97 -1.60 4.37
N PRO A 593 12.18 -2.58 4.87
CA PRO A 593 10.76 -2.48 5.21
C PRO A 593 10.52 -1.70 6.51
N ALA A 594 9.27 -1.33 6.77
CA ALA A 594 8.82 -0.68 8.01
C ALA A 594 8.68 -1.66 9.19
N SER A 595 8.73 -2.98 8.93
CA SER A 595 8.78 -4.02 9.98
C SER A 595 10.02 -4.91 9.80
N VAL A 596 10.90 -4.92 10.80
CA VAL A 596 12.16 -5.68 10.78
C VAL A 596 12.11 -6.78 11.84
N ASN A 597 12.24 -8.04 11.39
CA ASN A 597 12.29 -9.20 12.27
C ASN A 597 13.72 -9.71 12.39
N VAL A 598 14.26 -9.74 13.60
CA VAL A 598 15.67 -10.11 13.86
C VAL A 598 15.76 -10.99 15.10
N ARG A 599 16.61 -12.03 15.08
CA ARG A 599 16.84 -12.85 16.28
C ARG A 599 17.81 -12.15 17.23
N ALA A 600 17.68 -12.39 18.53
CA ALA A 600 18.62 -11.92 19.54
C ALA A 600 20.06 -12.30 19.18
N GLY A 601 20.94 -11.30 19.12
CA GLY A 601 22.36 -11.42 18.74
C GLY A 601 22.64 -11.60 17.24
N ALA A 602 21.60 -11.68 16.40
CA ALA A 602 21.70 -11.80 14.96
C ALA A 602 21.50 -10.45 14.26
N SER A 603 21.49 -10.49 12.93
CA SER A 603 21.32 -9.30 12.09
C SER A 603 20.20 -9.49 11.06
N ALA A 604 19.56 -8.38 10.68
CA ALA A 604 18.59 -8.28 9.60
C ALA A 604 19.03 -7.20 8.60
N THR A 605 18.55 -7.30 7.36
CA THR A 605 18.85 -6.36 6.28
C THR A 605 17.67 -5.45 6.00
N LEU A 606 17.96 -4.18 5.74
CA LEU A 606 17.03 -3.11 5.38
C LEU A 606 17.62 -2.33 4.21
N GLY A 607 16.80 -1.70 3.38
CA GLY A 607 17.21 -0.71 2.39
C GLY A 607 16.98 0.70 2.92
N ILE A 608 17.90 1.61 2.66
CA ILE A 608 17.68 3.04 2.87
C ILE A 608 17.86 3.77 1.55
N HIS A 609 16.86 4.54 1.16
CA HIS A 609 16.83 5.33 -0.05
C HIS A 609 17.10 6.81 0.29
N ALA A 610 18.00 7.44 -0.46
CA ALA A 610 18.27 8.87 -0.41
C ALA A 610 17.56 9.55 -1.59
N LEU A 611 16.54 10.34 -1.28
CA LEU A 611 15.81 11.15 -2.25
C LEU A 611 16.48 12.53 -2.27
N ARG A 612 17.41 12.71 -3.20
CA ARG A 612 18.26 13.90 -3.30
C ARG A 612 17.53 15.03 -4.01
N LYS A 613 17.61 16.24 -3.49
CA LYS A 613 16.94 17.43 -4.03
C LYS A 613 17.94 18.45 -4.52
N ASP A 614 17.56 19.20 -5.56
CA ASP A 614 18.31 20.33 -6.13
C ASP A 614 19.81 20.06 -6.29
N GLY A 615 20.13 18.92 -6.92
CA GLY A 615 21.52 18.56 -7.24
C GLY A 615 22.38 18.07 -6.07
N PHE A 616 21.82 17.83 -4.88
CA PHE A 616 22.61 17.34 -3.73
C PHE A 616 23.26 15.98 -3.98
N ALA A 617 24.58 15.97 -4.22
CA ALA A 617 25.37 14.76 -4.46
C ALA A 617 26.35 14.43 -3.30
N GLY A 618 26.13 14.99 -2.11
CA GLY A 618 27.00 14.77 -0.95
C GLY A 618 26.72 13.45 -0.23
N ASP A 619 27.65 13.02 0.62
CA ASP A 619 27.46 11.87 1.47
C ASP A 619 26.45 12.13 2.58
N ILE A 620 25.72 11.10 2.98
CA ILE A 620 24.79 11.15 4.12
C ILE A 620 25.28 10.15 5.16
N ARG A 621 25.65 10.64 6.35
CA ARG A 621 26.04 9.82 7.51
C ARG A 621 24.79 9.38 8.25
N LEU A 622 24.68 8.10 8.58
CA LEU A 622 23.51 7.50 9.21
C LEU A 622 23.77 7.17 10.67
N SER A 623 22.76 7.38 11.52
CA SER A 623 22.79 7.00 12.92
C SER A 623 21.43 6.48 13.39
N LEU A 624 21.45 5.58 14.37
CA LEU A 624 20.27 5.26 15.17
C LEU A 624 20.10 6.31 16.26
N THR A 625 18.90 6.87 16.40
CA THR A 625 18.54 7.79 17.48
C THR A 625 17.61 7.10 18.47
N ASP A 626 17.81 7.38 19.77
CA ASP A 626 17.04 6.83 20.89
C ASP A 626 16.90 5.30 20.91
N ALA A 627 17.82 4.59 20.24
CA ALA A 627 17.80 3.14 20.17
C ALA A 627 18.24 2.54 21.52
N PRO A 628 17.55 1.49 22.01
CA PRO A 628 18.01 0.75 23.19
C PRO A 628 19.45 0.25 23.04
N GLN A 629 20.15 0.13 24.16
CA GLN A 629 21.56 -0.25 24.15
C GLN A 629 21.79 -1.60 23.43
N GLY A 630 22.77 -1.61 22.53
CA GLY A 630 23.25 -2.83 21.87
C GLY A 630 22.71 -3.08 20.45
N PHE A 631 21.82 -2.22 19.94
CA PHE A 631 21.54 -2.19 18.51
C PHE A 631 22.69 -1.52 17.74
N VAL A 632 23.07 -2.10 16.60
CA VAL A 632 24.13 -1.56 15.75
C VAL A 632 23.68 -1.55 14.30
N LEU A 633 23.84 -0.40 13.64
CA LEU A 633 23.54 -0.21 12.22
C LEU A 633 24.84 -0.13 11.41
N SER A 634 24.90 -0.81 10.27
CA SER A 634 26.05 -0.78 9.37
C SER A 634 25.65 -1.07 7.91
N PRO A 635 26.26 -0.45 6.88
CA PRO A 635 27.15 0.71 6.97
C PRO A 635 26.42 1.95 7.50
N THR A 636 27.17 2.94 7.96
CA THR A 636 26.62 4.21 8.50
C THR A 636 26.79 5.38 7.52
N ARG A 637 26.87 5.10 6.21
CA ARG A 637 27.04 6.11 5.17
C ARG A 637 26.33 5.70 3.89
N ILE A 638 25.62 6.65 3.29
CA ILE A 638 25.15 6.62 1.91
C ILE A 638 26.11 7.48 1.09
N PRO A 639 26.93 6.89 0.19
CA PRO A 639 27.78 7.65 -0.69
C PRO A 639 26.98 8.60 -1.60
N GLY A 640 27.56 9.75 -1.92
CA GLY A 640 26.97 10.78 -2.78
C GLY A 640 26.39 10.30 -4.12
N ASN A 641 26.98 9.26 -4.71
CA ASN A 641 26.60 8.67 -5.99
C ASN A 641 25.62 7.49 -5.87
N GLN A 642 25.06 7.24 -4.68
CA GLN A 642 24.11 6.15 -4.47
C GLN A 642 22.75 6.72 -4.03
N GLU A 643 21.70 6.23 -4.69
CA GLU A 643 20.30 6.50 -4.32
C GLU A 643 19.79 5.52 -3.27
N MET A 644 20.41 4.34 -3.12
CA MET A 644 20.02 3.33 -2.14
C MET A 644 21.22 2.54 -1.63
N VAL A 645 21.22 2.25 -0.32
CA VAL A 645 22.18 1.37 0.34
C VAL A 645 21.45 0.28 1.11
N LYS A 646 21.97 -0.95 1.07
CA LYS A 646 21.53 -2.02 1.98
C LYS A 646 22.24 -1.88 3.32
N LEU A 647 21.46 -1.72 4.37
CA LEU A 647 21.86 -1.65 5.77
C LEU A 647 21.69 -3.01 6.44
N THR A 648 22.49 -3.23 7.48
CA THR A 648 22.48 -4.36 8.40
C THR A 648 22.21 -3.82 9.79
N LEU A 649 21.07 -4.20 10.38
CA LEU A 649 20.73 -3.93 11.77
C LEU A 649 21.04 -5.17 12.60
N ARG A 650 21.96 -5.06 13.54
CA ARG A 650 22.26 -6.11 14.52
C ARG A 650 21.50 -5.86 15.82
N ALA A 651 20.82 -6.88 16.31
CA ALA A 651 20.12 -6.84 17.60
C ALA A 651 21.04 -7.28 18.76
N PRO A 652 20.82 -6.78 19.98
CA PRO A 652 21.54 -7.25 21.16
C PRO A 652 21.27 -8.74 21.42
N ALA A 653 22.24 -9.43 22.05
CA ALA A 653 22.12 -10.85 22.40
C ALA A 653 21.32 -11.11 23.69
N GLY A 654 20.84 -10.05 24.34
CA GLY A 654 20.12 -10.10 25.62
C GLY A 654 18.68 -10.62 25.51
N ARG A 655 17.88 -10.37 26.55
CA ARG A 655 16.48 -10.81 26.61
C ARG A 655 15.71 -10.28 25.38
N PRO A 656 14.96 -11.13 24.67
CA PRO A 656 14.07 -10.70 23.61
C PRO A 656 13.15 -9.57 24.08
N VAL A 657 13.09 -8.49 23.31
CA VAL A 657 12.09 -7.44 23.44
C VAL A 657 11.00 -7.77 22.43
N GLU A 658 9.74 -7.80 22.86
CA GLU A 658 8.62 -8.27 22.04
C GLU A 658 8.53 -7.48 20.72
N SER A 659 8.55 -6.16 20.81
CA SER A 659 8.76 -5.23 19.68
C SER A 659 9.11 -3.84 20.20
N LEU A 660 9.80 -3.03 19.38
CA LEU A 660 10.11 -1.63 19.70
C LEU A 660 10.23 -0.79 18.43
N THR A 661 10.00 0.52 18.58
CA THR A 661 10.17 1.49 17.49
C THR A 661 11.61 2.00 17.45
N LEU A 662 12.24 1.97 16.27
CA LEU A 662 13.55 2.59 16.04
C LEU A 662 13.42 3.84 15.17
N ARG A 663 14.37 4.76 15.30
CA ARG A 663 14.52 5.93 14.41
C ARG A 663 15.91 5.93 13.80
N VAL A 664 15.98 6.25 12.51
CA VAL A 664 17.23 6.43 11.77
C VAL A 664 17.29 7.88 11.30
N GLU A 665 18.41 8.53 11.56
CA GLU A 665 18.71 9.88 11.07
C GLU A 665 19.81 9.82 10.01
N GLY A 666 19.69 10.69 9.01
CA GLY A 666 20.77 11.04 8.11
C GLY A 666 21.28 12.45 8.39
N ARG A 667 22.59 12.64 8.36
CA ARG A 667 23.26 13.93 8.48
C ARG A 667 24.17 14.16 7.28
N ALA A 668 24.07 15.33 6.67
CA ALA A 668 24.97 15.77 5.61
C ALA A 668 25.42 17.21 5.83
N ASP A 669 26.65 17.49 5.41
CA ASP A 669 27.18 18.85 5.41
C ASP A 669 26.85 19.48 4.05
N ILE A 670 25.92 20.44 4.04
CA ILE A 670 25.41 21.12 2.85
C ILE A 670 25.73 22.60 2.99
N GLN A 671 26.50 23.15 2.03
CA GLN A 671 26.85 24.57 1.99
C GLN A 671 27.37 25.12 3.34
N GLY A 672 28.19 24.33 4.05
CA GLY A 672 28.78 24.69 5.34
C GLY A 672 27.87 24.53 6.56
N ARG A 673 26.64 23.99 6.40
CA ARG A 673 25.70 23.69 7.49
C ARG A 673 25.43 22.19 7.56
N THR A 674 25.33 21.64 8.77
CA THR A 674 24.91 20.25 8.95
C THR A 674 23.38 20.16 8.93
N ILE A 675 22.84 19.50 7.91
CA ILE A 675 21.41 19.21 7.77
C ILE A 675 21.13 17.82 8.31
N THR A 676 20.07 17.67 9.12
CA THR A 676 19.64 16.39 9.70
C THR A 676 18.23 16.07 9.23
N ARG A 677 18.02 14.83 8.75
CA ARG A 677 16.74 14.35 8.25
C ARG A 677 16.43 12.97 8.83
N THR A 678 15.26 12.82 9.44
CA THR A 678 14.77 11.53 9.93
C THR A 678 14.28 10.70 8.75
N ALA A 679 14.68 9.43 8.71
CA ALA A 679 14.19 8.48 7.71
C ALA A 679 12.72 8.14 7.97
N VAL A 680 11.90 8.32 6.94
CA VAL A 680 10.49 7.92 6.97
C VAL A 680 10.42 6.42 6.68
N PRO A 681 9.83 5.59 7.58
CA PRO A 681 9.60 4.18 7.32
C PRO A 681 8.72 4.01 6.08
N ALA A 682 8.93 2.95 5.30
CA ALA A 682 8.15 2.69 4.10
C ALA A 682 8.10 1.19 3.75
N GLU A 683 7.13 0.83 2.93
CA GLU A 683 7.10 -0.44 2.20
C GLU A 683 7.44 -0.19 0.73
N ASP A 684 8.25 -1.07 0.15
CA ASP A 684 8.55 -1.07 -1.29
C ASP A 684 7.51 -1.94 -2.03
N MET A 685 6.43 -1.30 -2.46
CA MET A 685 5.22 -1.95 -2.97
C MET A 685 5.18 -1.94 -4.50
N MET A 686 4.83 -3.07 -5.12
CA MET A 686 4.68 -3.15 -6.57
C MET A 686 3.22 -2.89 -6.96
N GLN A 687 3.00 -1.88 -7.81
CA GLN A 687 1.73 -1.59 -8.44
C GLN A 687 1.37 -2.69 -9.45
N ALA A 688 2.04 -2.70 -10.59
CA ALA A 688 1.87 -3.69 -11.65
C ALA A 688 3.13 -3.72 -12.52
N PHE A 689 3.43 -4.85 -13.17
CA PHE A 689 4.51 -4.98 -14.16
C PHE A 689 5.87 -4.37 -13.75
N PHE A 690 6.30 -4.55 -12.50
CA PHE A 690 7.54 -4.02 -11.90
C PHE A 690 7.58 -2.51 -11.60
N TYR A 691 6.48 -1.77 -11.77
CA TYR A 691 6.39 -0.41 -11.21
C TYR A 691 6.28 -0.48 -9.69
N ARG A 692 7.22 0.16 -9.00
CA ARG A 692 7.37 0.08 -7.55
C ARG A 692 7.35 1.46 -6.91
N HIS A 693 6.79 1.51 -5.70
CA HIS A 693 6.56 2.73 -4.96
C HIS A 693 7.06 2.58 -3.54
N LEU A 694 7.68 3.64 -3.01
CA LEU A 694 8.04 3.74 -1.60
C LEU A 694 6.83 4.31 -0.85
N VAL A 695 5.97 3.43 -0.34
CA VAL A 695 4.74 3.82 0.35
C VAL A 695 5.07 4.08 1.83
N PRO A 696 4.88 5.32 2.33
CA PRO A 696 5.23 5.66 3.71
C PRO A 696 4.43 4.88 4.75
N ALA A 697 5.10 4.59 5.87
CA ALA A 697 4.57 4.03 7.09
C ALA A 697 4.89 4.97 8.27
N GLN A 698 4.07 4.93 9.32
CA GLN A 698 4.18 5.76 10.52
C GLN A 698 5.36 5.35 11.39
N GLU A 699 5.61 4.03 11.52
CA GLU A 699 6.58 3.50 12.47
C GLU A 699 7.53 2.48 11.85
N LEU A 700 8.82 2.57 12.18
CA LEU A 700 9.80 1.51 11.96
C LEU A 700 9.80 0.59 13.17
N GLN A 701 9.11 -0.54 13.05
CA GLN A 701 8.97 -1.54 14.11
C GLN A 701 10.05 -2.61 13.99
N VAL A 702 10.68 -2.96 15.10
CA VAL A 702 11.68 -4.03 15.18
C VAL A 702 11.25 -5.07 16.21
N ALA A 703 11.04 -6.31 15.75
CA ALA A 703 10.76 -7.46 16.62
C ALA A 703 12.05 -8.25 16.86
N VAL A 704 12.43 -8.41 18.13
CA VAL A 704 13.59 -9.21 18.52
C VAL A 704 13.14 -10.61 18.94
N LEU A 705 13.31 -11.57 18.06
CA LEU A 705 12.91 -12.95 18.27
C LEU A 705 13.88 -13.69 19.20
N PRO A 706 13.40 -14.65 20.02
CA PRO A 706 14.27 -15.51 20.79
C PRO A 706 15.19 -16.33 19.88
N ARG A 707 16.38 -16.61 20.39
CA ARG A 707 17.30 -17.54 19.73
C ARG A 707 16.67 -18.95 19.80
N PRO A 708 16.57 -19.70 18.70
CA PRO A 708 16.08 -21.07 18.76
C PRO A 708 16.93 -21.86 19.75
N ALA A 709 16.27 -22.58 20.65
CA ALA A 709 16.96 -23.50 21.55
C ALA A 709 17.82 -24.44 20.70
N ALA A 710 19.09 -24.61 21.06
CA ALA A 710 19.95 -25.57 20.38
C ALA A 710 19.22 -26.92 20.40
N ALA A 711 18.92 -27.46 19.21
CA ALA A 711 18.30 -28.76 19.11
C ALA A 711 19.22 -29.75 19.81
N ASN A 712 18.82 -30.21 21.00
CA ASN A 712 19.57 -31.20 21.74
C ASN A 712 19.53 -32.48 20.88
N PRO A 713 20.65 -32.97 20.32
CA PRO A 713 20.62 -34.12 19.40
C PRO A 713 20.18 -35.43 20.08
N ALA A 714 19.99 -35.41 21.39
CA ALA A 714 19.55 -36.54 22.22
C ALA A 714 18.04 -36.48 22.57
N ARG A 715 17.16 -36.37 21.57
CA ARG A 715 15.77 -36.86 21.71
C ARG A 715 15.16 -37.10 20.34
N ARG A 716 15.40 -38.30 19.79
CA ARG A 716 14.52 -38.86 18.76
C ARG A 716 13.12 -39.00 19.39
N PRO A 717 12.04 -38.57 18.72
CA PRO A 717 10.70 -38.94 19.15
C PRO A 717 10.61 -40.47 19.08
N ASN A 718 10.31 -41.12 20.21
CA ASN A 718 9.91 -42.52 20.16
C ASN A 718 8.66 -42.61 19.30
N ALA A 719 8.65 -43.59 18.38
CA ALA A 719 7.49 -43.92 17.57
C ALA A 719 6.26 -44.13 18.49
N PRO A 720 5.05 -43.76 18.04
CA PRO A 720 3.84 -43.97 18.84
C PRO A 720 3.69 -45.48 19.12
N ALA A 721 3.70 -45.84 20.40
CA ALA A 721 3.42 -47.19 20.84
C ALA A 721 1.93 -47.48 20.66
N ASN A 722 1.62 -48.58 19.96
CA ASN A 722 0.27 -49.15 19.89
C ASN A 722 -0.29 -49.37 21.31
N PRO A 723 -1.53 -48.96 21.60
CA PRO A 723 -2.16 -49.29 22.88
C PRO A 723 -2.51 -50.78 22.90
N ARG A 724 -1.73 -51.57 23.67
CA ARG A 724 -2.15 -52.89 24.13
C ARG A 724 -3.00 -52.73 25.39
N THR A 725 -4.15 -53.38 25.34
CA THR A 725 -5.14 -53.59 26.39
C THR A 725 -4.54 -54.17 27.67
N THR A 726 -4.84 -53.54 28.81
CA THR A 726 -4.75 -54.18 30.14
C THR A 726 -6.16 -54.22 30.74
N PRO A 727 -6.67 -55.39 31.15
CA PRO A 727 -8.00 -55.51 31.75
C PRO A 727 -7.99 -55.15 33.24
N ALA A 728 -9.08 -54.49 33.66
CA ALA A 728 -9.35 -54.12 35.05
C ALA A 728 -9.69 -55.34 35.92
N THR A 729 -9.37 -55.29 37.20
CA THR A 729 -9.84 -56.21 38.26
C THR A 729 -10.46 -55.38 39.39
N PRO A 730 -11.55 -55.85 40.06
CA PRO A 730 -12.55 -54.99 40.73
C PRO A 730 -12.22 -54.64 42.19
N PRO A 731 -13.03 -53.77 42.85
CA PRO A 731 -12.72 -53.17 44.14
C PRO A 731 -13.04 -54.12 45.30
N LYS A 732 -12.26 -54.02 46.39
CA LYS A 732 -12.61 -54.57 47.71
C LYS A 732 -12.80 -53.44 48.72
N SER A 733 -13.85 -53.63 49.50
CA SER A 733 -14.42 -52.79 50.55
C SER A 733 -13.72 -52.95 51.92
N ALA A 734 -14.05 -51.99 52.79
CA ALA A 734 -14.02 -51.98 54.26
C ALA A 734 -12.91 -51.15 54.98
N GLN A 735 -13.40 -50.08 55.62
CA GLN A 735 -12.86 -49.19 56.68
C GLN A 735 -12.45 -49.94 57.99
N PRO A 736 -12.12 -49.26 59.12
CA PRO A 736 -11.28 -48.08 59.39
C PRO A 736 -10.27 -48.32 60.56
N GLN A 737 -9.27 -47.45 60.77
CA GLN A 737 -8.77 -47.12 62.13
C GLN A 737 -7.83 -45.90 62.13
N GLN A 738 -7.89 -45.16 63.24
CA GLN A 738 -7.40 -43.80 63.50
C GLN A 738 -6.12 -43.86 64.40
N PRO A 739 -5.62 -42.78 65.02
CA PRO A 739 -4.38 -42.04 64.69
C PRO A 739 -3.21 -42.22 65.69
N SER A 740 -1.99 -41.77 65.34
CA SER A 740 -0.95 -41.31 66.30
C SER A 740 0.07 -40.42 65.56
N ALA A 741 0.18 -39.13 65.90
CA ALA A 741 1.06 -38.53 66.91
C ALA A 741 2.44 -38.13 66.33
N GLY A 742 2.79 -36.84 66.47
CA GLY A 742 4.07 -36.24 66.05
C GLY A 742 5.29 -36.71 66.86
N PRO A 743 6.47 -36.10 66.67
CA PRO A 743 6.69 -34.78 67.28
C PRO A 743 7.56 -33.77 66.49
N ASN A 744 7.20 -32.51 66.68
CA ASN A 744 8.00 -31.32 67.03
C ASN A 744 9.54 -31.27 67.00
N ARG A 745 9.98 -30.03 66.69
CA ARG A 745 11.25 -29.30 66.97
C ARG A 745 12.38 -29.50 65.94
N GLU A 746 12.99 -28.45 65.38
CA GLU A 746 13.09 -27.01 65.69
C GLU A 746 13.09 -26.15 64.42
#